data_AF-D8LXU2-F1
#
_entry.id   AF-D8LXU2-F1
#
_cell.length_a   1.000
_cell.length_b   1.000
_cell.length_c   1.000
_cell.angle_alpha   90.00
_cell.angle_beta   90.00
_cell.angle_gamma   90.00
#
_symmetry.space_group_name_H-M   'P 1'
#
loop_
_entity.id
_entity.type
_entity.pdbx_description
1 polymer ?
#
loop_
_entity_poly.entity_id
_entity_poly.type
_entity_poly.pdbx_seq_one_letter_code
_entity_poly.pdbx_strand_id
1 'polypeptide(L)'
;MTALTSRRASFAAACRELFKLSAGGLKDVSDSCSDEIKQVYANPSRLVLDEISEQLSGDKAFFHGDHPSLDDFLIVCAIYPSIAKKSAYPCPPSLSKRYLSFMKYVKRVAALAVLSGDAPKNAPTFIGTSILVAQKSCPKTAPKPAGAATAKAPAAKADKKQFASAATAVATEKRKRIYDSREILPVAGKQNILITSALPYVNNVPHLGNLIGCVLSADVFARYCRERGLNTLYVCGTDEYGTATETRAQADHMTPREICNKFHAIHRAVYDWFDIHFDFFGRTSTEDPRKDTQIAQGIFKRLCEEDQLVEQEIEQVYCHQCGRFLADRFIEGTCPICGYPKAGGDQCDKCGNLLNATELVNPVCKVGGPTHKVENRVTKHLFLNLPKLEPELRAWVAETSVANDWSSNAINITNGWIENGLKPRCITRDLKWGTPVPREGYEDKVFYVWFDAPIGYISITANYTKEWKQWWQNPKDVKLVQFMGKDNIPFHTVIFPSTLIGTRDPWTKVTQISCTEYLNYEDGKFSKSQGTGVFGDQAKDTNVPSEVWRFYLLSNRPEQSDSAFYWEDLAEKNNNELLKNLGNFVHRCLSFVYNRMDATVPPCGAKTEREQKLIEAVNETLQKYNEAMMGTHLKAGLKWAMEISRLGNQYLQDAEPWTVLKSDPEQCGTICYVAVNLVYLISNVFEPFMPGFSDKVCYQLNFDHGKIPDVFEEVIPAGHKINKILPIFKKIEPEEIKAYREKFGGKSN
;
A
#
# COMPACT_ATOMS: atom_id res chain seq x y z
N MET A 1 -14.72 -20.66 -36.59
CA MET A 1 -13.30 -20.95 -36.90
C MET A 1 -12.80 -20.22 -38.16
N THR A 2 -13.55 -20.18 -39.26
CA THR A 2 -13.16 -19.55 -40.55
C THR A 2 -12.84 -18.05 -40.49
N ALA A 3 -13.52 -17.27 -39.64
CA ALA A 3 -13.21 -15.84 -39.43
C ALA A 3 -11.90 -15.60 -38.62
N LEU A 4 -11.44 -16.61 -37.87
CA LEU A 4 -10.17 -16.56 -37.15
C LEU A 4 -9.00 -16.90 -38.08
N THR A 5 -9.18 -17.84 -39.00
CA THR A 5 -8.17 -18.21 -40.01
C THR A 5 -7.89 -17.07 -40.99
N SER A 6 -8.92 -16.35 -41.47
CA SER A 6 -8.70 -15.19 -42.36
C SER A 6 -8.02 -14.01 -41.66
N ARG A 7 -8.31 -13.80 -40.37
CA ARG A 7 -7.65 -12.81 -39.52
C ARG A 7 -6.19 -13.19 -39.24
N ARG A 8 -5.90 -14.48 -39.02
CA ARG A 8 -4.53 -15.00 -38.84
C ARG A 8 -3.68 -14.87 -40.12
N ALA A 9 -4.24 -15.14 -41.29
CA ALA A 9 -3.55 -14.94 -42.57
C ALA A 9 -3.30 -13.46 -42.88
N SER A 10 -4.26 -12.59 -42.58
CA SER A 10 -4.10 -11.13 -42.73
C SER A 10 -3.05 -10.57 -41.76
N PHE A 11 -2.94 -11.13 -40.55
CA PHE A 11 -1.89 -10.81 -39.60
C PHE A 11 -0.50 -11.18 -40.11
N ALA A 12 -0.38 -12.40 -40.65
CA ALA A 12 0.86 -12.93 -41.23
C ALA A 12 1.41 -12.03 -42.34
N ALA A 13 0.55 -11.71 -43.30
CA ALA A 13 0.90 -10.87 -44.44
C ALA A 13 1.34 -9.47 -44.00
N ALA A 14 0.68 -8.90 -42.98
CA ALA A 14 1.03 -7.60 -42.44
C ALA A 14 2.35 -7.60 -41.64
N CYS A 15 2.66 -8.66 -40.88
CA CYS A 15 3.98 -8.85 -40.27
C CYS A 15 5.06 -8.87 -41.35
N ARG A 16 4.85 -9.66 -42.41
CA ARG A 16 5.81 -9.87 -43.49
C ARG A 16 6.12 -8.59 -44.27
N GLU A 17 5.10 -7.79 -44.59
CA GLU A 17 5.29 -6.48 -45.23
C GLU A 17 6.04 -5.49 -44.35
N LEU A 18 5.78 -5.48 -43.04
CA LEU A 18 6.54 -4.65 -42.08
C LEU A 18 8.01 -5.05 -41.98
N PHE A 19 8.31 -6.34 -42.04
CA PHE A 19 9.68 -6.83 -42.07
C PHE A 19 10.42 -6.43 -43.35
N LYS A 20 9.78 -6.57 -44.52
CA LYS A 20 10.35 -6.14 -45.81
C LYS A 20 10.64 -4.64 -45.86
N LEU A 21 9.70 -3.82 -45.36
CA LEU A 21 9.87 -2.36 -45.29
C LEU A 21 11.00 -1.94 -44.33
N SER A 22 11.16 -2.66 -43.22
CA SER A 22 12.20 -2.38 -42.22
C SER A 22 13.59 -2.81 -42.71
N ALA A 23 13.69 -3.98 -43.34
CA ALA A 23 14.93 -4.49 -43.92
C ALA A 23 15.37 -3.70 -45.16
N GLY A 24 14.43 -3.29 -46.02
CA GLY A 24 14.70 -2.43 -47.18
C GLY A 24 15.15 -1.02 -46.81
N GLY A 25 14.48 -0.38 -45.84
CA GLY A 25 14.85 0.96 -45.36
C GLY A 25 16.21 1.02 -44.63
N LEU A 26 16.70 -0.12 -44.13
CA LEU A 26 18.04 -0.27 -43.52
C LEU A 26 19.13 -0.61 -44.55
N LYS A 27 18.77 -1.06 -45.77
CA LYS A 27 19.71 -1.27 -46.89
C LYS A 27 20.08 0.05 -47.58
N ASP A 28 19.16 1.00 -47.64
CA ASP A 28 19.31 2.30 -48.32
C ASP A 28 19.98 3.37 -47.43
N VAL A 29 21.00 3.01 -46.64
CA VAL A 29 21.84 3.99 -45.95
C VAL A 29 22.66 4.73 -47.01
N SER A 30 22.17 5.87 -47.48
CA SER A 30 22.78 6.68 -48.53
C SER A 30 24.13 7.27 -48.10
N ASP A 31 24.93 7.69 -49.09
CA ASP A 31 26.25 8.31 -48.89
C ASP A 31 26.24 9.52 -47.94
N SER A 32 25.09 10.14 -47.72
CA SER A 32 24.88 11.29 -46.83
C SER A 32 24.75 10.96 -45.33
N CYS A 33 24.92 9.70 -44.91
CA CYS A 33 24.97 9.33 -43.49
C CYS A 33 26.37 9.52 -42.88
N SER A 34 26.44 9.89 -41.60
CA SER A 34 27.71 10.12 -40.89
C SER A 34 28.55 8.84 -40.71
N ASP A 35 29.87 8.97 -40.64
CA ASP A 35 30.81 7.84 -40.55
C ASP A 35 30.61 6.98 -39.29
N GLU A 36 30.14 7.59 -38.19
CA GLU A 36 29.77 6.89 -36.96
C GLU A 36 28.56 5.95 -37.16
N ILE A 37 27.58 6.35 -37.99
CA ILE A 37 26.43 5.50 -38.33
C ILE A 37 26.90 4.37 -39.25
N LYS A 38 27.74 4.67 -40.24
CA LYS A 38 28.31 3.64 -41.13
C LYS A 38 29.15 2.61 -40.36
N GLN A 39 29.87 3.01 -39.31
CA GLN A 39 30.62 2.09 -38.42
C GLN A 39 29.74 1.22 -37.52
N VAL A 40 28.64 1.75 -36.96
CA VAL A 40 27.72 0.96 -36.12
C VAL A 40 27.01 -0.16 -36.89
N TYR A 41 26.80 0.04 -38.20
CA TYR A 41 26.17 -0.94 -39.09
C TYR A 41 27.17 -1.76 -39.94
N ALA A 42 28.47 -1.45 -39.86
CA ALA A 42 29.52 -2.26 -40.47
C ALA A 42 29.98 -3.35 -39.48
N ASN A 43 29.55 -4.60 -39.71
CA ASN A 43 29.68 -5.83 -38.89
C ASN A 43 28.66 -6.00 -37.74
N PRO A 44 28.41 -7.24 -37.26
CA PRO A 44 27.79 -8.42 -37.88
C PRO A 44 26.28 -8.24 -38.17
N SER A 45 25.71 -7.10 -37.78
CA SER A 45 24.28 -6.79 -37.85
C SER A 45 23.71 -6.79 -39.27
N ARG A 46 24.52 -6.44 -40.27
CA ARG A 46 24.13 -6.40 -41.70
C ARG A 46 23.96 -7.81 -42.28
N LEU A 47 24.82 -8.76 -41.91
CA LEU A 47 24.72 -10.18 -42.33
C LEU A 47 23.44 -10.83 -41.79
N VAL A 48 23.11 -10.59 -40.52
CA VAL A 48 21.88 -11.11 -39.89
C VAL A 48 20.61 -10.55 -40.56
N LEU A 49 20.63 -9.26 -40.96
CA LEU A 49 19.50 -8.64 -41.66
C LEU A 49 19.35 -9.13 -43.10
N ASP A 50 20.45 -9.42 -43.79
CA ASP A 50 20.43 -10.05 -45.11
C ASP A 50 19.88 -11.49 -45.04
N GLU A 51 20.30 -12.27 -44.03
CA GLU A 51 19.84 -13.64 -43.79
C GLU A 51 18.34 -13.70 -43.42
N ILE A 52 17.88 -12.76 -42.58
CA ILE A 52 16.45 -12.55 -42.26
C ILE A 52 15.64 -12.19 -43.52
N SER A 53 16.17 -11.30 -44.36
CA SER A 53 15.49 -10.87 -45.59
C SER A 53 15.41 -11.99 -46.63
N GLU A 54 16.45 -12.83 -46.72
CA GLU A 54 16.51 -13.96 -47.65
C GLU A 54 15.55 -15.08 -47.22
N GLN A 55 15.49 -15.40 -45.92
CA GLN A 55 14.51 -16.38 -45.38
C GLN A 55 13.04 -15.94 -45.55
N LEU A 56 12.77 -14.63 -45.53
CA LEU A 56 11.43 -14.08 -45.73
C LEU A 56 11.03 -13.88 -47.20
N SER A 57 11.91 -14.17 -48.15
CA SER A 57 11.67 -13.98 -49.59
C SER A 57 10.91 -15.13 -50.27
N GLY A 58 10.83 -16.33 -49.66
CA GLY A 58 10.08 -17.49 -50.19
C GLY A 58 8.57 -17.50 -49.89
N ASP A 59 7.80 -18.45 -50.40
CA ASP A 59 6.31 -18.45 -50.31
C ASP A 59 5.71 -18.67 -48.91
N LYS A 60 6.53 -18.82 -47.86
CA LYS A 60 6.08 -19.03 -46.47
C LYS A 60 5.60 -17.73 -45.82
N ALA A 61 4.57 -17.82 -44.96
CA ALA A 61 3.97 -16.65 -44.34
C ALA A 61 4.76 -16.11 -43.11
N PHE A 62 5.58 -16.95 -42.46
CA PHE A 62 6.37 -16.67 -41.25
C PHE A 62 7.74 -17.39 -41.28
N PHE A 63 8.65 -17.07 -40.33
CA PHE A 63 10.02 -17.64 -40.29
C PHE A 63 10.04 -19.18 -40.29
N HIS A 64 9.15 -19.80 -39.54
CA HIS A 64 9.13 -21.26 -39.38
C HIS A 64 7.94 -21.97 -40.07
N GLY A 65 7.17 -21.29 -40.95
CA GLY A 65 6.08 -21.93 -41.72
C GLY A 65 4.87 -21.02 -41.97
N ASP A 66 3.67 -21.60 -41.92
CA ASP A 66 2.39 -20.92 -42.21
C ASP A 66 1.68 -20.37 -40.96
N HIS A 67 2.31 -20.52 -39.79
CA HIS A 67 1.80 -20.06 -38.50
C HIS A 67 2.85 -19.23 -37.72
N PRO A 68 2.43 -18.23 -36.92
CA PRO A 68 3.36 -17.41 -36.15
C PRO A 68 4.05 -18.21 -35.04
N SER A 69 5.36 -18.06 -34.92
CA SER A 69 6.19 -18.71 -33.90
C SER A 69 6.72 -17.70 -32.87
N LEU A 70 7.28 -18.20 -31.76
CA LEU A 70 7.93 -17.36 -30.75
C LEU A 70 9.08 -16.55 -31.34
N ASP A 71 9.81 -17.12 -32.29
CA ASP A 71 10.93 -16.47 -32.96
C ASP A 71 10.46 -15.28 -33.81
N ASP A 72 9.32 -15.40 -34.49
CA ASP A 72 8.69 -14.27 -35.19
C ASP A 72 8.40 -13.11 -34.22
N PHE A 73 7.90 -13.40 -33.01
CA PHE A 73 7.59 -12.38 -32.01
C PHE A 73 8.84 -11.74 -31.40
N LEU A 74 9.88 -12.55 -31.14
CA LEU A 74 11.14 -12.09 -30.58
C LEU A 74 11.90 -11.20 -31.58
N ILE A 75 11.90 -11.55 -32.86
CA ILE A 75 12.54 -10.76 -33.92
C ILE A 75 11.82 -9.41 -34.10
N VAL A 76 10.48 -9.35 -34.09
CA VAL A 76 9.74 -8.07 -34.11
C VAL A 76 10.11 -7.20 -32.91
N CYS A 77 10.22 -7.80 -31.72
CA CYS A 77 10.57 -7.08 -30.50
C CYS A 77 12.02 -6.57 -30.51
N ALA A 78 12.95 -7.31 -31.13
CA ALA A 78 14.36 -6.95 -31.23
C ALA A 78 14.61 -5.79 -32.23
N ILE A 79 13.83 -5.70 -33.31
CA ILE A 79 13.99 -4.67 -34.34
C ILE A 79 13.24 -3.36 -33.97
N TYR A 80 12.28 -3.43 -33.03
CA TYR A 80 11.49 -2.31 -32.52
C TYR A 80 12.28 -1.03 -32.16
N PRO A 81 13.43 -1.09 -31.44
CA PRO A 81 14.17 0.12 -31.03
C PRO A 81 14.73 0.91 -32.22
N SER A 82 15.02 0.21 -33.34
CA SER A 82 15.58 0.81 -34.56
C SER A 82 14.53 1.59 -35.36
N ILE A 83 13.24 1.25 -35.21
CA ILE A 83 12.12 1.85 -35.96
C ILE A 83 11.41 2.93 -35.13
N ALA A 84 11.40 2.82 -33.79
CA ALA A 84 10.61 3.67 -32.90
C ALA A 84 11.20 5.07 -32.58
N LYS A 85 12.40 5.41 -33.07
CA LYS A 85 12.97 6.76 -32.92
C LYS A 85 12.21 7.77 -33.79
N LYS A 86 11.19 8.42 -33.20
CA LYS A 86 10.48 9.57 -33.79
C LYS A 86 11.36 10.81 -34.07
N SER A 87 12.61 10.84 -33.62
CA SER A 87 13.50 12.00 -33.76
C SER A 87 14.77 11.75 -34.56
N ALA A 88 14.89 10.63 -35.29
CA ALA A 88 16.10 10.36 -36.08
C ALA A 88 15.88 9.80 -37.50
N TYR A 89 14.66 9.49 -37.93
CA TYR A 89 14.40 8.99 -39.29
C TYR A 89 13.08 9.54 -39.87
N PRO A 90 13.01 9.88 -41.18
CA PRO A 90 11.79 10.36 -41.80
C PRO A 90 10.87 9.17 -42.14
N CYS A 91 10.08 8.70 -41.18
CA CYS A 91 9.00 7.75 -41.49
C CYS A 91 7.71 8.52 -41.87
N PRO A 92 7.09 8.26 -43.04
CA PRO A 92 5.90 8.98 -43.47
C PRO A 92 4.73 8.86 -42.46
N PRO A 93 3.99 9.95 -42.18
CA PRO A 93 2.87 9.95 -41.22
C PRO A 93 1.81 8.87 -41.46
N SER A 94 1.64 8.44 -42.72
CA SER A 94 0.73 7.37 -43.14
C SER A 94 1.12 5.98 -42.59
N LEU A 95 2.41 5.71 -42.37
CA LEU A 95 2.90 4.46 -41.80
C LEU A 95 2.62 4.36 -40.30
N SER A 96 2.75 5.48 -39.57
CA SER A 96 2.57 5.52 -38.11
C SER A 96 1.15 5.16 -37.65
N LYS A 97 0.12 5.60 -38.40
CA LYS A 97 -1.29 5.32 -38.11
C LYS A 97 -1.68 3.87 -38.44
N ARG A 98 -1.15 3.31 -39.53
CA ARG A 98 -1.36 1.89 -39.89
C ARG A 98 -0.64 0.97 -38.90
N TYR A 99 0.56 1.33 -38.45
CA TYR A 99 1.35 0.56 -37.49
C TYR A 99 0.76 0.55 -36.06
N LEU A 100 0.23 1.68 -35.58
CA LEU A 100 -0.47 1.72 -34.29
C LEU A 100 -1.76 0.89 -34.28
N SER A 101 -2.49 0.88 -35.41
CA SER A 101 -3.66 0.01 -35.60
C SER A 101 -3.25 -1.47 -35.65
N PHE A 102 -2.11 -1.78 -36.29
CA PHE A 102 -1.54 -3.12 -36.33
C PHE A 102 -1.11 -3.62 -34.93
N MET A 103 -0.48 -2.79 -34.10
CA MET A 103 -0.11 -3.18 -32.73
C MET A 103 -1.30 -3.42 -31.80
N LYS A 104 -2.39 -2.66 -31.96
CA LYS A 104 -3.66 -2.95 -31.27
C LYS A 104 -4.26 -4.27 -31.71
N TYR A 105 -4.05 -4.64 -32.97
CA TYR A 105 -4.48 -5.90 -33.53
C TYR A 105 -3.61 -7.08 -33.04
N VAL A 106 -2.28 -6.94 -33.00
CA VAL A 106 -1.33 -7.92 -32.38
C VAL A 106 -1.73 -8.26 -30.95
N LYS A 107 -1.99 -7.24 -30.12
CA LYS A 107 -2.40 -7.43 -28.71
C LYS A 107 -3.71 -8.21 -28.59
N ARG A 108 -4.69 -7.95 -29.46
CA ARG A 108 -5.97 -8.67 -29.48
C ARG A 108 -5.81 -10.13 -29.94
N VAL A 109 -4.98 -10.38 -30.93
CA VAL A 109 -4.74 -11.75 -31.44
C VAL A 109 -3.91 -12.57 -30.45
N ALA A 110 -2.92 -11.97 -29.78
CA ALA A 110 -2.15 -12.63 -28.72
C ALA A 110 -3.03 -12.98 -27.51
N ALA A 111 -3.94 -12.08 -27.11
CA ALA A 111 -4.92 -12.38 -26.06
C ALA A 111 -5.86 -13.54 -26.44
N LEU A 112 -6.31 -13.59 -27.70
CA LEU A 112 -7.16 -14.68 -28.20
C LEU A 112 -6.41 -16.02 -28.29
N ALA A 113 -5.13 -16.03 -28.68
CA ALA A 113 -4.30 -17.23 -28.73
C ALA A 113 -3.99 -17.80 -27.33
N VAL A 114 -3.84 -16.93 -26.32
CA VAL A 114 -3.73 -17.34 -24.91
C VAL A 114 -5.02 -17.97 -24.40
N LEU A 115 -6.16 -17.39 -24.76
CA LEU A 115 -7.47 -17.90 -24.38
C LEU A 115 -7.81 -19.24 -25.06
N SER A 116 -7.23 -19.53 -26.24
CA SER A 116 -7.37 -20.81 -26.92
C SER A 116 -6.33 -21.86 -26.54
N GLY A 117 -5.37 -21.54 -25.65
CA GLY A 117 -4.34 -22.47 -25.17
C GLY A 117 -3.11 -22.61 -26.08
N ASP A 118 -3.03 -21.83 -27.16
CA ASP A 118 -1.98 -21.92 -28.18
C ASP A 118 -0.73 -21.07 -27.86
N ALA A 119 -0.75 -20.30 -26.76
CA ALA A 119 0.35 -19.44 -26.34
C ALA A 119 0.49 -19.37 -24.80
N PRO A 120 1.70 -19.10 -24.26
CA PRO A 120 1.90 -18.96 -22.82
C PRO A 120 1.02 -17.86 -22.23
N LYS A 121 0.40 -18.11 -21.06
CA LYS A 121 -0.56 -17.21 -20.39
C LYS A 121 -0.07 -15.78 -20.18
N ASN A 122 1.26 -15.57 -20.20
CA ASN A 122 1.92 -14.32 -19.84
C ASN A 122 2.35 -13.47 -21.05
N ALA A 123 2.12 -13.95 -22.28
CA ALA A 123 2.51 -13.25 -23.50
C ALA A 123 1.93 -11.82 -23.63
N PRO A 124 0.67 -11.53 -23.26
CA PRO A 124 0.12 -10.16 -23.29
C PRO A 124 0.84 -9.22 -22.32
N THR A 125 1.25 -9.76 -21.17
CA THR A 125 1.99 -9.05 -20.13
C THR A 125 3.40 -8.74 -20.61
N PHE A 126 4.11 -9.71 -21.20
CA PHE A 126 5.46 -9.52 -21.74
C PHE A 126 5.50 -8.44 -22.83
N ILE A 127 4.51 -8.43 -23.74
CA ILE A 127 4.36 -7.38 -24.77
C ILE A 127 4.02 -6.02 -24.13
N GLY A 128 3.25 -6.01 -23.04
CA GLY A 128 2.96 -4.81 -22.26
C GLY A 128 4.19 -4.21 -21.57
N THR A 129 5.02 -5.06 -20.98
CA THR A 129 6.24 -4.68 -20.25
C THR A 129 7.32 -4.17 -21.21
N SER A 130 7.52 -4.80 -22.37
CA SER A 130 8.48 -4.34 -23.38
C SER A 130 8.16 -2.94 -23.93
N ILE A 131 6.87 -2.58 -24.03
CA ILE A 131 6.41 -1.24 -24.41
C ILE A 131 6.75 -0.20 -23.32
N LEU A 132 6.63 -0.58 -22.05
CA LEU A 132 6.96 0.25 -20.88
C LEU A 132 8.48 0.45 -20.71
N VAL A 133 9.25 -0.61 -20.94
CA VAL A 133 10.73 -0.56 -20.92
C VAL A 133 11.25 0.35 -22.03
N ALA A 134 10.70 0.25 -23.24
CA ALA A 134 11.14 1.08 -24.35
C ALA A 134 10.69 2.56 -24.27
N GLN A 135 9.60 2.85 -23.56
CA GLN A 135 9.25 4.24 -23.18
C GLN A 135 10.23 4.85 -22.18
N LYS A 136 10.90 4.04 -21.35
CA LYS A 136 11.84 4.48 -20.32
C LYS A 136 13.28 4.64 -20.82
N SER A 137 13.70 3.94 -21.88
CA SER A 137 15.08 3.98 -22.40
C SER A 137 15.35 5.04 -23.48
N CYS A 138 14.49 6.08 -23.59
CA CYS A 138 14.74 7.25 -24.45
C CYS A 138 15.90 8.10 -23.88
N PRO A 139 17.01 8.33 -24.62
CA PRO A 139 18.05 9.26 -24.19
C PRO A 139 17.56 10.72 -24.34
N LYS A 140 17.70 11.53 -23.29
CA LYS A 140 17.55 12.98 -23.37
C LYS A 140 18.81 13.57 -24.05
N THR A 141 18.67 13.99 -25.32
CA THR A 141 19.42 15.03 -26.07
C THR A 141 20.97 15.05 -26.10
N ALA A 142 21.50 15.40 -27.28
CA ALA A 142 22.91 15.54 -27.71
C ALA A 142 23.72 16.67 -26.98
N PRO A 143 25.04 16.79 -27.21
CA PRO A 143 26.00 17.40 -26.29
C PRO A 143 26.05 18.94 -26.30
N LYS A 144 26.46 19.54 -25.17
CA LYS A 144 26.80 20.96 -25.03
C LYS A 144 28.07 21.33 -25.83
N PRO A 145 28.19 22.57 -26.34
CA PRO A 145 29.42 23.05 -26.96
C PRO A 145 30.54 23.21 -25.93
N ALA A 146 31.78 23.07 -26.39
CA ALA A 146 33.00 23.22 -25.60
C ALA A 146 33.26 24.67 -25.16
N GLY A 147 33.83 24.83 -23.95
CA GLY A 147 34.30 26.09 -23.34
C GLY A 147 33.39 26.58 -22.20
N ALA A 148 33.81 26.88 -20.97
CA ALA A 148 35.14 27.05 -20.36
C ALA A 148 35.13 26.45 -18.95
N ALA A 149 36.32 26.09 -18.44
CA ALA A 149 36.50 25.49 -17.13
C ALA A 149 36.03 26.42 -16.00
N THR A 150 34.96 26.04 -15.30
CA THR A 150 34.62 26.53 -13.96
C THR A 150 34.65 25.34 -13.00
N ALA A 151 35.51 25.43 -11.98
CA ALA A 151 35.72 24.42 -10.97
C ALA A 151 34.40 23.95 -10.32
N LYS A 152 34.06 22.68 -10.51
CA LYS A 152 32.99 21.99 -9.75
C LYS A 152 33.49 21.71 -8.35
N ALA A 153 32.82 22.26 -7.34
CA ALA A 153 32.93 21.72 -5.98
C ALA A 153 32.31 20.30 -5.96
N PRO A 154 32.95 19.30 -5.32
CA PRO A 154 32.40 17.95 -5.26
C PRO A 154 31.19 17.90 -4.32
N ALA A 155 30.12 17.23 -4.74
CA ALA A 155 29.08 16.78 -3.83
C ALA A 155 29.70 15.77 -2.85
N ALA A 156 29.81 16.17 -1.58
CA ALA A 156 30.44 15.36 -0.55
C ALA A 156 29.67 14.04 -0.35
N LYS A 157 30.36 12.90 -0.51
CA LYS A 157 29.88 11.62 0.00
C LYS A 157 29.92 11.71 1.53
N ALA A 158 28.76 11.83 2.16
CA ALA A 158 28.65 11.76 3.61
C ALA A 158 28.93 10.32 4.09
N ASP A 159 29.89 10.15 4.99
CA ASP A 159 30.25 8.85 5.58
C ASP A 159 29.24 8.43 6.67
N LYS A 160 29.17 7.12 7.01
CA LYS A 160 28.22 6.54 8.00
C LYS A 160 28.21 7.31 9.33
N LYS A 161 29.35 7.85 9.76
CA LYS A 161 29.47 8.67 10.98
C LYS A 161 28.67 9.99 10.92
N GLN A 162 28.53 10.60 9.74
CA GLN A 162 27.78 11.86 9.60
C GLN A 162 26.27 11.65 9.71
N PHE A 163 25.73 10.57 9.15
CA PHE A 163 24.30 10.24 9.30
C PHE A 163 23.94 9.87 10.75
N ALA A 164 24.80 9.13 11.44
CA ALA A 164 24.62 8.84 12.87
C ALA A 164 24.64 10.13 13.71
N SER A 165 25.62 11.02 13.46
CA SER A 165 25.69 12.32 14.13
C SER A 165 24.48 13.21 13.84
N ALA A 166 23.96 13.19 12.60
CA ALA A 166 22.75 13.93 12.24
C ALA A 166 21.52 13.41 12.99
N ALA A 167 21.34 12.09 13.07
CA ALA A 167 20.25 11.48 13.82
C ALA A 167 20.32 11.84 15.32
N THR A 168 21.51 11.81 15.92
CA THR A 168 21.71 12.23 17.31
C THR A 168 21.36 13.70 17.53
N ALA A 169 21.78 14.59 16.63
CA ALA A 169 21.48 16.02 16.75
C ALA A 169 19.96 16.30 16.69
N VAL A 170 19.27 15.71 15.71
CA VAL A 170 17.81 15.84 15.55
C VAL A 170 17.06 15.26 16.76
N ALA A 171 17.51 14.12 17.29
CA ALA A 171 16.90 13.52 18.48
C ALA A 171 17.10 14.36 19.75
N THR A 172 18.24 15.06 19.86
CA THR A 172 18.58 15.88 21.04
C THR A 172 17.83 17.22 21.05
N GLU A 173 17.60 17.81 19.89
CA GLU A 173 16.84 19.06 19.71
C GLU A 173 15.52 18.80 18.97
N LYS A 174 14.72 17.87 19.49
CA LYS A 174 13.44 17.51 18.88
C LYS A 174 12.52 18.73 18.84
N ARG A 175 12.12 19.12 17.63
CA ARG A 175 11.20 20.25 17.41
C ARG A 175 9.78 19.87 17.80
N LYS A 176 9.04 20.83 18.35
CA LYS A 176 7.68 20.55 18.85
C LYS A 176 6.74 20.30 17.67
N ARG A 177 5.87 19.30 17.83
CA ARG A 177 4.71 19.07 16.94
C ARG A 177 3.50 19.83 17.48
N ILE A 178 2.51 20.07 16.63
CA ILE A 178 1.33 20.89 16.96
C ILE A 178 0.39 20.22 17.96
N TYR A 179 0.45 18.90 18.08
CA TYR A 179 -0.42 18.13 18.95
C TYR A 179 0.29 17.78 20.27
N ASP A 180 -0.30 18.21 21.40
CA ASP A 180 0.14 17.90 22.76
C ASP A 180 -0.58 16.66 23.30
N SER A 181 0.12 15.87 24.12
CA SER A 181 -0.44 14.70 24.81
C SER A 181 -1.40 15.13 25.92
N ARG A 182 -2.68 15.27 25.59
CA ARG A 182 -3.80 15.33 26.54
C ARG A 182 -4.85 14.32 26.13
N GLU A 183 -5.73 13.97 27.06
CA GLU A 183 -6.91 13.18 26.74
C GLU A 183 -7.76 13.93 25.69
N ILE A 184 -8.02 13.27 24.58
CA ILE A 184 -8.68 13.84 23.40
C ILE A 184 -10.15 13.43 23.43
N LEU A 185 -11.03 14.41 23.62
CA LEU A 185 -12.47 14.26 23.63
C LEU A 185 -13.10 15.10 22.53
N PRO A 186 -14.30 14.74 22.01
CA PRO A 186 -14.99 15.54 21.01
C PRO A 186 -15.26 16.95 21.53
N VAL A 187 -15.07 17.94 20.66
CA VAL A 187 -15.33 19.36 20.95
C VAL A 187 -16.51 19.80 20.08
N ALA A 188 -17.55 20.32 20.74
CA ALA A 188 -18.74 20.83 20.06
C ALA A 188 -18.36 21.93 19.04
N GLY A 189 -18.97 21.90 17.85
CA GLY A 189 -18.72 22.86 16.78
C GLY A 189 -17.38 22.67 16.04
N LYS A 190 -16.55 21.70 16.44
CA LYS A 190 -15.35 21.30 15.68
C LYS A 190 -15.58 19.99 14.93
N GLN A 191 -14.76 19.75 13.92
CA GLN A 191 -14.72 18.43 13.27
C GLN A 191 -13.97 17.46 14.18
N ASN A 192 -14.68 16.44 14.69
CA ASN A 192 -14.13 15.37 15.52
C ASN A 192 -13.97 14.11 14.68
N ILE A 193 -12.72 13.71 14.47
CA ILE A 193 -12.37 12.58 13.60
C ILE A 193 -11.89 11.43 14.47
N LEU A 194 -12.69 10.37 14.53
CA LEU A 194 -12.31 9.10 15.14
C LEU A 194 -11.73 8.21 14.06
N ILE A 195 -10.50 7.73 14.25
CA ILE A 195 -9.80 6.90 13.28
C ILE A 195 -9.55 5.55 13.92
N THR A 196 -9.90 4.49 13.19
CA THR A 196 -9.52 3.13 13.56
C THR A 196 -8.77 2.46 12.42
N SER A 197 -7.78 1.64 12.80
CA SER A 197 -7.16 0.70 11.88
C SER A 197 -7.56 -0.72 12.26
N ALA A 198 -7.77 -1.60 11.27
CA ALA A 198 -8.08 -2.99 11.53
C ALA A 198 -7.15 -3.61 12.57
N LEU A 199 -7.74 -4.24 13.60
CA LEU A 199 -6.98 -4.85 14.68
C LEU A 199 -6.11 -5.98 14.12
N PRO A 200 -4.77 -5.87 14.13
CA PRO A 200 -3.91 -6.98 13.76
C PRO A 200 -4.13 -8.18 14.67
N TYR A 201 -4.24 -9.36 14.06
CA TYR A 201 -4.34 -10.61 14.80
C TYR A 201 -3.01 -10.91 15.51
N VAL A 202 -3.06 -11.13 16.82
CA VAL A 202 -1.88 -11.14 17.69
C VAL A 202 -0.95 -12.32 17.47
N ASN A 203 -1.39 -13.41 16.83
CA ASN A 203 -0.60 -14.65 16.82
C ASN A 203 0.56 -14.67 15.81
N ASN A 204 0.80 -13.58 15.08
CA ASN A 204 1.82 -13.48 14.04
C ASN A 204 2.48 -12.12 13.98
N VAL A 205 3.77 -12.09 13.62
CA VAL A 205 4.46 -10.84 13.33
C VAL A 205 3.86 -10.23 12.05
N PRO A 206 3.51 -8.94 12.04
CA PRO A 206 2.96 -8.28 10.86
C PRO A 206 4.03 -8.14 9.76
N HIS A 207 3.66 -8.41 8.51
CA HIS A 207 4.50 -8.12 7.35
C HIS A 207 4.14 -6.76 6.74
N LEU A 208 4.93 -6.28 5.77
CA LEU A 208 4.74 -4.96 5.15
C LEU A 208 3.34 -4.77 4.54
N GLY A 209 2.73 -5.85 4.06
CA GLY A 209 1.35 -5.84 3.55
C GLY A 209 0.30 -5.52 4.62
N ASN A 210 0.43 -6.09 5.83
CA ASN A 210 -0.46 -5.73 6.93
C ASN A 210 -0.26 -4.27 7.35
N LEU A 211 0.99 -3.80 7.32
CA LEU A 211 1.34 -2.43 7.68
C LEU A 211 0.69 -1.42 6.72
N ILE A 212 0.95 -1.54 5.41
CA ILE A 212 0.43 -0.59 4.40
C ILE A 212 -1.09 -0.64 4.29
N GLY A 213 -1.71 -1.82 4.39
CA GLY A 213 -3.16 -1.94 4.23
C GLY A 213 -3.96 -1.41 5.42
N CYS A 214 -3.34 -1.25 6.58
CA CYS A 214 -4.02 -0.89 7.81
C CYS A 214 -3.31 0.28 8.50
N VAL A 215 -2.35 0.00 9.40
CA VAL A 215 -1.87 0.98 10.39
C VAL A 215 -1.08 2.13 9.78
N LEU A 216 -0.28 1.90 8.73
CA LEU A 216 0.47 2.98 8.07
C LEU A 216 -0.46 3.91 7.28
N SER A 217 -1.49 3.36 6.63
CA SER A 217 -2.49 4.19 5.95
C SER A 217 -3.26 5.07 6.93
N ALA A 218 -3.70 4.49 8.05
CA ALA A 218 -4.42 5.23 9.09
C ALA A 218 -3.54 6.30 9.77
N ASP A 219 -2.27 6.00 10.03
CA ASP A 219 -1.32 6.94 10.62
C ASP A 219 -1.12 8.19 9.76
N VAL A 220 -0.94 8.00 8.45
CA VAL A 220 -0.80 9.11 7.49
C VAL A 220 -2.03 10.01 7.54
N PHE A 221 -3.24 9.44 7.54
CA PHE A 221 -4.45 10.24 7.64
C PHE A 221 -4.59 10.93 9.01
N ALA A 222 -4.29 10.23 10.11
CA ALA A 222 -4.34 10.79 11.45
C ALA A 222 -3.40 11.98 11.63
N ARG A 223 -2.16 11.86 11.14
CA ARG A 223 -1.17 12.94 11.12
C ARG A 223 -1.66 14.15 10.33
N TYR A 224 -2.14 13.92 9.11
CA TYR A 224 -2.74 14.97 8.29
C TYR A 224 -3.90 15.69 9.01
N CYS A 225 -4.84 14.94 9.61
CA CYS A 225 -5.94 15.55 10.37
C CYS A 225 -5.44 16.41 11.53
N ARG A 226 -4.43 15.95 12.28
CA ARG A 226 -3.82 16.72 13.38
C ARG A 226 -3.16 18.00 12.88
N GLU A 227 -2.40 17.94 11.78
CA GLU A 227 -1.73 19.10 11.20
C GLU A 227 -2.69 20.11 10.55
N ARG A 228 -3.86 19.65 10.13
CA ARG A 228 -5.00 20.51 9.76
C ARG A 228 -5.75 21.09 10.95
N GLY A 229 -5.38 20.72 12.18
CA GLY A 229 -6.02 21.19 13.41
C GLY A 229 -7.38 20.53 13.70
N LEU A 230 -7.68 19.39 13.06
CA LEU A 230 -8.88 18.61 13.33
C LEU A 230 -8.71 17.86 14.65
N ASN A 231 -9.79 17.78 15.43
CA ASN A 231 -9.78 17.06 16.70
C ASN A 231 -9.76 15.56 16.42
N THR A 232 -8.60 14.92 16.57
CA THR A 232 -8.34 13.60 15.99
C THR A 232 -7.99 12.60 17.07
N LEU A 233 -8.74 11.49 17.14
CA LEU A 233 -8.42 10.34 18.00
C LEU A 233 -8.15 9.12 17.13
N TYR A 234 -6.92 8.63 17.11
CA TYR A 234 -6.51 7.41 16.41
C TYR A 234 -6.23 6.27 17.40
N VAL A 235 -7.10 5.26 17.36
CA VAL A 235 -7.00 4.05 18.19
C VAL A 235 -6.82 2.78 17.35
N CYS A 236 -6.06 1.85 17.88
CA CYS A 236 -5.91 0.49 17.36
C CYS A 236 -5.53 -0.43 18.52
N GLY A 237 -5.26 -1.70 18.23
CA GLY A 237 -4.85 -2.68 19.21
C GLY A 237 -4.70 -4.06 18.60
N THR A 238 -4.34 -5.03 19.41
CA THR A 238 -4.27 -6.43 18.97
C THR A 238 -5.61 -7.14 19.16
N ASP A 239 -6.01 -7.92 18.15
CA ASP A 239 -7.08 -8.91 18.25
C ASP A 239 -6.51 -10.23 18.77
N GLU A 240 -6.98 -10.66 19.94
CA GLU A 240 -6.33 -11.67 20.77
C GLU A 240 -7.12 -12.96 20.95
N TYR A 241 -8.41 -12.99 20.63
CA TYR A 241 -9.27 -14.14 20.88
C TYR A 241 -9.30 -15.16 19.73
N GLY A 242 -9.97 -16.28 19.96
CA GLY A 242 -10.25 -17.26 18.92
C GLY A 242 -9.26 -18.42 18.83
N THR A 243 -9.63 -19.41 18.00
CA THR A 243 -8.97 -20.73 17.93
C THR A 243 -7.51 -20.65 17.50
N ALA A 244 -7.15 -19.68 16.66
CA ALA A 244 -5.79 -19.59 16.14
C ALA A 244 -4.79 -19.12 17.21
N THR A 245 -5.22 -18.34 18.21
CA THR A 245 -4.45 -18.05 19.43
C THR A 245 -4.24 -19.32 20.26
N GLU A 246 -5.30 -20.09 20.54
CA GLU A 246 -5.18 -21.35 21.30
C GLU A 246 -4.25 -22.35 20.61
N THR A 247 -4.38 -22.49 19.28
CA THR A 247 -3.54 -23.37 18.47
C THR A 247 -2.07 -22.97 18.57
N ARG A 248 -1.81 -21.66 18.45
CA ARG A 248 -0.45 -21.14 18.46
C ARG A 248 0.15 -21.20 19.86
N ALA A 249 -0.65 -20.99 20.90
CA ALA A 249 -0.26 -21.18 22.30
C ALA A 249 0.14 -22.64 22.57
N GLN A 250 -0.66 -23.60 22.10
CA GLN A 250 -0.34 -25.03 22.19
C GLN A 250 0.96 -25.39 21.47
N ALA A 251 1.17 -24.89 20.25
CA ALA A 251 2.37 -25.15 19.46
C ALA A 251 3.65 -24.57 20.09
N ASP A 252 3.55 -23.41 20.73
CA ASP A 252 4.68 -22.73 21.38
C ASP A 252 4.83 -23.15 22.87
N HIS A 253 4.03 -24.12 23.36
CA HIS A 253 3.98 -24.56 24.76
C HIS A 253 3.73 -23.41 25.76
N MET A 254 2.82 -22.50 25.41
CA MET A 254 2.42 -21.33 26.20
C MET A 254 0.90 -21.35 26.45
N THR A 255 0.43 -20.55 27.41
CA THR A 255 -1.00 -20.23 27.54
C THR A 255 -1.43 -19.17 26.51
N PRO A 256 -2.73 -19.09 26.15
CA PRO A 256 -3.24 -18.03 25.29
C PRO A 256 -2.88 -16.61 25.77
N ARG A 257 -2.92 -16.37 27.08
CA ARG A 257 -2.55 -15.07 27.66
C ARG A 257 -1.07 -14.74 27.42
N GLU A 258 -0.18 -15.68 27.67
CA GLU A 258 1.27 -15.46 27.51
C GLU A 258 1.64 -15.20 26.05
N ILE A 259 1.02 -15.91 25.10
CA ILE A 259 1.31 -15.68 23.68
C ILE A 259 0.79 -14.32 23.22
N CYS A 260 -0.40 -13.91 23.67
CA CYS A 260 -0.92 -12.57 23.40
C CYS A 260 -0.01 -11.49 23.98
N ASN A 261 0.47 -11.63 25.21
CA ASN A 261 1.40 -10.68 25.83
C ASN A 261 2.70 -10.54 25.02
N LYS A 262 3.29 -11.67 24.61
CA LYS A 262 4.51 -11.72 23.80
C LYS A 262 4.34 -10.96 22.50
N PHE A 263 3.29 -11.29 21.74
CA PHE A 263 3.13 -10.70 20.41
C PHE A 263 2.55 -9.29 20.45
N HIS A 264 1.72 -8.92 21.42
CA HIS A 264 1.30 -7.53 21.61
C HIS A 264 2.52 -6.60 21.75
N ALA A 265 3.52 -7.00 22.55
CA ALA A 265 4.77 -6.27 22.67
C ALA A 265 5.56 -6.21 21.35
N ILE A 266 5.59 -7.30 20.57
CA ILE A 266 6.24 -7.32 19.25
C ILE A 266 5.54 -6.36 18.27
N HIS A 267 4.21 -6.41 18.18
CA HIS A 267 3.42 -5.49 17.36
C HIS A 267 3.72 -4.04 17.73
N ARG A 268 3.69 -3.72 19.02
CA ARG A 268 3.99 -2.37 19.51
C ARG A 268 5.39 -1.91 19.10
N ALA A 269 6.41 -2.74 19.31
CA ALA A 269 7.79 -2.42 18.94
C ALA A 269 7.96 -2.22 17.42
N VAL A 270 7.27 -3.01 16.59
CA VAL A 270 7.26 -2.82 15.13
C VAL A 270 6.63 -1.48 14.77
N TYR A 271 5.45 -1.18 15.31
CA TYR A 271 4.73 0.05 14.98
C TYR A 271 5.45 1.31 15.47
N ASP A 272 6.07 1.27 16.66
CA ASP A 272 6.90 2.37 17.16
C ASP A 272 8.11 2.60 16.24
N TRP A 273 8.75 1.54 15.72
CA TRP A 273 9.88 1.68 14.78
C TRP A 273 9.47 2.25 13.42
N PHE A 274 8.30 1.87 12.92
CA PHE A 274 7.69 2.46 11.71
C PHE A 274 7.10 3.87 11.95
N ASP A 275 7.28 4.43 13.14
CA ASP A 275 6.80 5.75 13.54
C ASP A 275 5.28 5.90 13.35
N ILE A 276 4.53 4.90 13.81
CA ILE A 276 3.08 4.92 13.85
C ILE A 276 2.63 5.62 15.15
N HIS A 277 1.88 6.70 15.03
CA HIS A 277 1.47 7.54 16.15
C HIS A 277 0.01 7.30 16.54
N PHE A 278 -0.23 6.20 17.27
CA PHE A 278 -1.49 5.95 17.95
C PHE A 278 -1.65 6.89 19.15
N ASP A 279 -2.86 7.42 19.34
CA ASP A 279 -3.21 8.06 20.62
C ASP A 279 -3.39 7.00 21.71
N PHE A 280 -3.90 5.81 21.33
CA PHE A 280 -3.92 4.64 22.20
C PHE A 280 -3.83 3.33 21.39
N PHE A 281 -2.93 2.44 21.80
CA PHE A 281 -2.77 1.10 21.23
C PHE A 281 -3.13 0.05 22.30
N GLY A 282 -4.36 -0.47 22.23
CA GLY A 282 -4.94 -1.36 23.23
C GLY A 282 -4.92 -2.84 22.82
N ARG A 283 -5.83 -3.60 23.45
CA ARG A 283 -5.94 -5.07 23.32
C ARG A 283 -7.41 -5.44 23.43
N THR A 284 -7.87 -6.47 22.72
CA THR A 284 -9.22 -7.02 22.96
C THR A 284 -9.26 -7.81 24.27
N SER A 285 -8.18 -8.51 24.64
CA SER A 285 -8.09 -9.20 25.94
C SER A 285 -7.53 -8.30 27.05
N THR A 286 -8.30 -7.27 27.43
CA THR A 286 -7.88 -6.20 28.36
C THR A 286 -7.45 -6.68 29.77
N GLU A 287 -6.62 -5.88 30.46
CA GLU A 287 -6.17 -6.16 31.84
C GLU A 287 -7.28 -5.98 32.88
N ASP A 288 -8.23 -5.07 32.64
CA ASP A 288 -9.53 -5.06 33.29
C ASP A 288 -10.56 -5.72 32.37
N PRO A 289 -10.67 -7.06 32.36
CA PRO A 289 -11.54 -7.80 31.45
C PRO A 289 -13.00 -7.34 31.53
N ARG A 290 -13.38 -6.66 32.63
CA ARG A 290 -14.72 -6.09 32.78
C ARG A 290 -15.05 -5.12 31.67
N LYS A 291 -14.15 -4.29 31.14
CA LYS A 291 -14.55 -3.28 30.14
C LYS A 291 -14.91 -3.88 28.78
N ASP A 292 -14.04 -4.71 28.21
CA ASP A 292 -14.31 -5.37 26.92
C ASP A 292 -15.49 -6.33 27.01
N THR A 293 -15.48 -7.20 28.03
CA THR A 293 -16.58 -8.14 28.29
C THR A 293 -17.89 -7.40 28.56
N GLN A 294 -17.93 -6.36 29.39
CA GLN A 294 -19.18 -5.62 29.68
C GLN A 294 -19.73 -4.91 28.46
N ILE A 295 -18.88 -4.34 27.59
CA ILE A 295 -19.36 -3.66 26.39
C ILE A 295 -19.93 -4.67 25.40
N ALA A 296 -19.21 -5.78 25.13
CA ALA A 296 -19.70 -6.84 24.25
C ALA A 296 -20.99 -7.50 24.79
N GLN A 297 -21.03 -7.80 26.09
CA GLN A 297 -22.21 -8.34 26.76
C GLN A 297 -23.38 -7.34 26.80
N GLY A 298 -23.09 -6.04 26.93
CA GLY A 298 -24.08 -4.97 26.88
C GLY A 298 -24.73 -4.87 25.50
N ILE A 299 -23.93 -4.87 24.43
CA ILE A 299 -24.42 -4.91 23.04
C ILE A 299 -25.25 -6.18 22.80
N PHE A 300 -24.74 -7.34 23.22
CA PHE A 300 -25.46 -8.61 23.13
C PHE A 300 -26.82 -8.56 23.84
N LYS A 301 -26.87 -8.04 25.07
CA LYS A 301 -28.10 -7.90 25.83
C LYS A 301 -29.13 -7.05 25.10
N ARG A 302 -28.72 -5.90 24.55
CA ARG A 302 -29.59 -5.05 23.72
C ARG A 302 -30.10 -5.80 22.50
N LEU A 303 -29.25 -6.57 21.80
CA LEU A 303 -29.70 -7.40 20.67
C LEU A 303 -30.72 -8.49 21.05
N CYS A 304 -30.61 -9.07 22.25
CA CYS A 304 -31.62 -9.98 22.78
C CYS A 304 -32.94 -9.25 23.05
N GLU A 305 -32.89 -8.09 23.72
CA GLU A 305 -34.07 -7.27 24.05
C GLU A 305 -34.82 -6.82 22.80
N GLU A 306 -34.09 -6.54 21.71
CA GLU A 306 -34.64 -6.09 20.43
C GLU A 306 -34.96 -7.25 19.45
N ASP A 307 -34.91 -8.50 19.92
CA ASP A 307 -35.21 -9.72 19.14
C ASP A 307 -34.39 -9.83 17.83
N GLN A 308 -33.08 -9.52 17.90
CA GLN A 308 -32.18 -9.52 16.74
C GLN A 308 -31.36 -10.81 16.60
N LEU A 309 -31.55 -11.78 17.50
CA LEU A 309 -30.79 -13.02 17.55
C LEU A 309 -31.71 -14.23 17.37
N VAL A 310 -31.20 -15.27 16.70
CA VAL A 310 -31.88 -16.57 16.60
C VAL A 310 -30.99 -17.67 17.16
N GLU A 311 -31.59 -18.63 17.86
CA GLU A 311 -30.91 -19.84 18.34
C GLU A 311 -31.08 -20.96 17.32
N GLN A 312 -29.99 -21.65 16.99
CA GLN A 312 -30.02 -22.82 16.12
C GLN A 312 -29.14 -23.93 16.70
N GLU A 313 -29.53 -25.18 16.43
CA GLU A 313 -28.75 -26.36 16.74
C GLU A 313 -27.87 -26.71 15.54
N ILE A 314 -26.58 -26.97 15.80
CA ILE A 314 -25.63 -27.45 14.82
C ILE A 314 -25.01 -28.75 15.31
N GLU A 315 -24.75 -29.66 14.38
CA GLU A 315 -24.01 -30.88 14.67
C GLU A 315 -22.51 -30.63 14.46
N GLN A 316 -21.69 -30.99 15.44
CA GLN A 316 -20.24 -30.83 15.41
C GLN A 316 -19.53 -32.04 16.00
N VAL A 317 -18.31 -32.29 15.54
CA VAL A 317 -17.48 -33.39 16.07
C VAL A 317 -16.92 -32.99 17.44
N TYR A 318 -17.22 -33.78 18.47
CA TYR A 318 -16.74 -33.62 19.83
C TYR A 318 -15.68 -34.67 20.16
N CYS A 319 -14.62 -34.27 20.86
CA CYS A 319 -13.61 -35.19 21.36
C CYS A 319 -13.69 -35.32 22.89
N HIS A 320 -13.93 -36.54 23.38
CA HIS A 320 -14.10 -36.80 24.82
C HIS A 320 -12.84 -36.48 25.62
N GLN A 321 -11.67 -36.90 25.13
CA GLN A 321 -10.40 -36.71 25.84
C GLN A 321 -9.91 -35.27 25.80
N CYS A 322 -10.17 -34.54 24.71
CA CYS A 322 -9.89 -33.11 24.65
C CYS A 322 -10.93 -32.28 25.41
N GLY A 323 -12.09 -32.84 25.73
CA GLY A 323 -13.19 -32.15 26.38
C GLY A 323 -13.77 -30.98 25.57
N ARG A 324 -13.66 -31.01 24.22
CA ARG A 324 -14.06 -29.89 23.36
C ARG A 324 -14.60 -30.34 22.00
N PHE A 325 -15.39 -29.46 21.38
CA PHE A 325 -15.71 -29.54 19.96
C PHE A 325 -14.46 -29.25 19.12
N LEU A 326 -14.31 -29.97 18.01
CA LEU A 326 -13.16 -29.85 17.13
C LEU A 326 -13.52 -28.95 15.94
N ALA A 327 -12.66 -27.98 15.66
CA ALA A 327 -12.69 -27.28 14.38
C ALA A 327 -12.21 -28.23 13.26
N ASP A 328 -12.68 -28.03 12.03
CA ASP A 328 -12.39 -28.89 10.87
C ASP A 328 -10.89 -29.19 10.68
N ARG A 329 -10.04 -28.20 10.93
CA ARG A 329 -8.57 -28.33 10.86
C ARG A 329 -7.97 -29.37 11.82
N PHE A 330 -8.65 -29.68 12.92
CA PHE A 330 -8.26 -30.65 13.93
C PHE A 330 -8.90 -32.02 13.73
N ILE A 331 -9.60 -32.20 12.62
CA ILE A 331 -10.28 -33.43 12.27
C ILE A 331 -9.61 -33.99 11.02
N GLU A 332 -9.33 -35.28 11.04
CA GLU A 332 -8.92 -36.07 9.89
C GLU A 332 -9.81 -37.30 9.82
N GLY A 333 -10.06 -37.83 8.64
CA GLY A 333 -10.80 -39.07 8.51
C GLY A 333 -10.80 -39.61 7.10
N THR A 334 -11.58 -40.65 6.89
CA THR A 334 -11.77 -41.22 5.57
C THR A 334 -12.81 -40.42 4.78
N CYS A 335 -12.42 -39.96 3.59
CA CYS A 335 -13.30 -39.24 2.67
C CYS A 335 -14.50 -40.14 2.31
N PRO A 336 -15.75 -39.70 2.55
CA PRO A 336 -16.94 -40.48 2.23
C PRO A 336 -17.15 -40.63 0.71
N ILE A 337 -16.53 -39.77 -0.10
CA ILE A 337 -16.70 -39.74 -1.56
C ILE A 337 -15.70 -40.65 -2.27
N CYS A 338 -14.41 -40.55 -1.93
CA CYS A 338 -13.33 -41.24 -2.67
C CYS A 338 -12.52 -42.25 -1.84
N GLY A 339 -12.87 -42.45 -0.56
CA GLY A 339 -12.20 -43.38 0.34
C GLY A 339 -10.77 -42.99 0.76
N TYR A 340 -10.34 -41.74 0.51
CA TYR A 340 -9.02 -41.27 0.96
C TYR A 340 -8.95 -41.25 2.49
N PRO A 341 -8.05 -42.01 3.15
CA PRO A 341 -8.09 -42.23 4.60
C PRO A 341 -7.66 -41.03 5.45
N LYS A 342 -7.14 -39.95 4.82
CA LYS A 342 -6.57 -38.77 5.48
C LYS A 342 -7.18 -37.45 5.00
N ALA A 343 -8.48 -37.45 4.70
CA ALA A 343 -9.18 -36.23 4.34
C ALA A 343 -9.32 -35.28 5.54
N GLY A 344 -9.22 -33.98 5.30
CA GLY A 344 -9.49 -32.96 6.31
C GLY A 344 -10.99 -32.79 6.58
N GLY A 345 -11.33 -32.13 7.69
CA GLY A 345 -12.71 -31.86 8.08
C GLY A 345 -13.49 -30.98 7.11
N ASP A 346 -12.80 -30.15 6.32
CA ASP A 346 -13.38 -29.17 5.41
C ASP A 346 -13.15 -29.51 3.93
N GLN A 347 -12.07 -30.23 3.61
CA GLN A 347 -11.72 -30.60 2.24
C GLN A 347 -10.92 -31.91 2.18
N CYS A 348 -11.17 -32.71 1.13
CA CYS A 348 -10.33 -33.85 0.80
C CYS A 348 -9.20 -33.46 -0.16
N ASP A 349 -7.95 -33.59 0.28
CA ASP A 349 -6.76 -33.27 -0.54
C ASP A 349 -6.61 -34.15 -1.79
N LYS A 350 -7.21 -35.35 -1.81
CA LYS A 350 -7.09 -36.27 -2.95
C LYS A 350 -8.07 -35.95 -4.08
N CYS A 351 -9.35 -35.72 -3.76
CA CYS A 351 -10.39 -35.51 -4.77
C CYS A 351 -10.84 -34.04 -4.88
N GLY A 352 -10.36 -33.16 -4.01
CA GLY A 352 -10.64 -31.73 -4.02
C GLY A 352 -12.04 -31.33 -3.51
N ASN A 353 -12.92 -32.30 -3.24
CA ASN A 353 -14.28 -32.02 -2.75
C ASN A 353 -14.26 -31.38 -1.35
N LEU A 354 -15.14 -30.40 -1.15
CA LEU A 354 -15.47 -29.84 0.15
C LEU A 354 -16.31 -30.85 0.93
N LEU A 355 -16.02 -31.01 2.21
CA LEU A 355 -16.66 -31.97 3.11
C LEU A 355 -17.18 -31.24 4.34
N ASN A 356 -18.20 -31.80 5.00
CA ASN A 356 -18.48 -31.46 6.39
C ASN A 356 -17.79 -32.47 7.30
N ALA A 357 -17.18 -32.00 8.39
CA ALA A 357 -16.41 -32.89 9.26
C ALA A 357 -17.27 -33.99 9.91
N THR A 358 -18.57 -33.76 10.08
CA THR A 358 -19.56 -34.72 10.58
C THR A 358 -19.84 -35.88 9.59
N GLU A 359 -19.47 -35.72 8.32
CA GLU A 359 -19.63 -36.73 7.26
C GLU A 359 -18.40 -37.61 7.08
N LEU A 360 -17.27 -37.29 7.73
CA LEU A 360 -16.06 -38.09 7.64
C LEU A 360 -16.27 -39.48 8.23
N VAL A 361 -15.85 -40.51 7.50
CA VAL A 361 -15.87 -41.89 7.99
C VAL A 361 -14.65 -42.12 8.87
N ASN A 362 -14.83 -42.71 10.06
CA ASN A 362 -13.77 -42.89 11.07
C ASN A 362 -13.02 -41.57 11.36
N PRO A 363 -13.71 -40.53 11.87
CA PRO A 363 -13.06 -39.29 12.19
C PRO A 363 -12.04 -39.50 13.32
N VAL A 364 -10.96 -38.74 13.27
CA VAL A 364 -9.83 -38.80 14.20
C VAL A 364 -9.49 -37.38 14.61
N CYS A 365 -9.29 -37.19 15.92
CA CYS A 365 -8.78 -35.93 16.45
C CYS A 365 -7.28 -35.83 16.14
N LYS A 366 -6.84 -34.83 15.38
CA LYS A 366 -5.41 -34.62 15.07
C LYS A 366 -4.55 -34.32 16.30
N VAL A 367 -5.17 -33.85 17.40
CA VAL A 367 -4.45 -33.51 18.64
C VAL A 367 -4.01 -34.76 19.40
N GLY A 368 -4.88 -35.76 19.53
CA GLY A 368 -4.60 -36.99 20.28
C GLY A 368 -4.52 -38.27 19.45
N GLY A 369 -4.68 -38.13 18.13
CA GLY A 369 -4.64 -39.24 17.19
C GLY A 369 -5.76 -40.28 17.40
N PRO A 370 -5.58 -41.51 16.89
CA PRO A 370 -6.58 -42.58 16.94
C PRO A 370 -7.00 -43.03 18.34
N THR A 371 -6.25 -42.64 19.38
CA THR A 371 -6.59 -42.97 20.78
C THR A 371 -7.74 -42.13 21.33
N HIS A 372 -8.01 -40.99 20.71
CA HIS A 372 -9.12 -40.11 21.09
C HIS A 372 -10.43 -40.63 20.51
N LYS A 373 -11.45 -40.70 21.37
CA LYS A 373 -12.82 -41.01 20.95
C LYS A 373 -13.47 -39.71 20.49
N VAL A 374 -14.02 -39.75 19.29
CA VAL A 374 -14.78 -38.65 18.72
C VAL A 374 -16.19 -39.11 18.39
N GLU A 375 -17.16 -38.22 18.55
CA GLU A 375 -18.56 -38.45 18.19
C GLU A 375 -19.18 -37.17 17.67
N ASN A 376 -20.23 -37.27 16.85
CA ASN A 376 -21.02 -36.12 16.48
C ASN A 376 -21.95 -35.75 17.64
N ARG A 377 -21.94 -34.48 18.03
CA ARG A 377 -22.84 -33.93 19.05
C ARG A 377 -23.57 -32.71 18.51
N VAL A 378 -24.85 -32.63 18.86
CA VAL A 378 -25.65 -31.43 18.65
C VAL A 378 -25.28 -30.39 19.72
N THR A 379 -25.10 -29.16 19.29
CA THR A 379 -24.75 -28.03 20.16
C THR A 379 -25.49 -26.77 19.72
N LYS A 380 -25.91 -25.95 20.68
CA LYS A 380 -26.72 -24.74 20.43
C LYS A 380 -25.83 -23.52 20.16
N HIS A 381 -26.20 -22.71 19.19
CA HIS A 381 -25.50 -21.48 18.84
C HIS A 381 -26.45 -20.33 18.62
N LEU A 382 -25.98 -19.12 18.92
CA LEU A 382 -26.71 -17.89 18.64
C LEU A 382 -26.22 -17.30 17.33
N PHE A 383 -27.15 -16.74 16.57
CA PHE A 383 -26.90 -16.13 15.29
C PHE A 383 -27.46 -14.72 15.27
N LEU A 384 -26.69 -13.76 14.77
CA LEU A 384 -27.20 -12.44 14.42
C LEU A 384 -28.12 -12.58 13.20
N ASN A 385 -29.36 -12.14 13.33
CA ASN A 385 -30.37 -12.23 12.28
C ASN A 385 -30.18 -11.12 11.24
N LEU A 386 -29.11 -11.22 10.45
CA LEU A 386 -28.84 -10.28 9.36
C LEU A 386 -30.00 -10.11 8.36
N PRO A 387 -30.78 -11.16 7.97
CA PRO A 387 -31.93 -10.95 7.12
C PRO A 387 -32.95 -9.94 7.69
N LYS A 388 -33.19 -9.96 9.01
CA LYS A 388 -34.10 -9.02 9.68
C LYS A 388 -33.56 -7.58 9.65
N LEU A 389 -32.24 -7.41 9.70
CA LEU A 389 -31.54 -6.11 9.73
C LEU A 389 -31.20 -5.57 8.33
N GLU A 390 -31.33 -6.38 7.29
CA GLU A 390 -30.91 -6.05 5.92
C GLU A 390 -31.54 -4.75 5.38
N PRO A 391 -32.85 -4.48 5.53
CA PRO A 391 -33.46 -3.28 4.95
C PRO A 391 -32.83 -1.98 5.49
N GLU A 392 -32.57 -1.92 6.80
CA GLU A 392 -31.97 -0.76 7.46
C GLU A 392 -30.48 -0.63 7.11
N LEU A 393 -29.76 -1.76 7.06
CA LEU A 393 -28.38 -1.77 6.61
C LEU A 393 -28.26 -1.24 5.17
N ARG A 394 -29.12 -1.73 4.27
CA ARG A 394 -29.13 -1.33 2.86
C ARG A 394 -29.37 0.17 2.71
N ALA A 395 -30.32 0.73 3.46
CA ALA A 395 -30.58 2.16 3.47
C ALA A 395 -29.34 2.95 3.96
N TRP A 396 -28.74 2.52 5.07
CA TRP A 396 -27.54 3.15 5.62
C TRP A 396 -26.33 3.09 4.66
N VAL A 397 -26.09 1.95 4.01
CA VAL A 397 -25.01 1.79 3.02
C VAL A 397 -25.24 2.70 1.80
N ALA A 398 -26.47 2.75 1.27
CA ALA A 398 -26.80 3.56 0.10
C ALA A 398 -26.57 5.06 0.34
N GLU A 399 -26.90 5.53 1.54
CA GLU A 399 -26.66 6.93 1.96
C GLU A 399 -25.17 7.19 2.22
N THR A 400 -24.55 6.36 3.06
CA THR A 400 -23.22 6.65 3.61
C THR A 400 -22.10 6.44 2.59
N SER A 401 -22.18 5.38 1.77
CA SER A 401 -21.07 4.98 0.91
C SER A 401 -20.79 5.95 -0.23
N VAL A 402 -21.84 6.55 -0.81
CA VAL A 402 -21.73 7.52 -1.91
C VAL A 402 -21.37 8.91 -1.39
N ALA A 403 -21.95 9.32 -0.26
CA ALA A 403 -21.74 10.67 0.27
C ALA A 403 -20.35 10.89 0.91
N ASN A 404 -19.60 9.82 1.22
CA ASN A 404 -18.40 9.90 2.05
C ASN A 404 -17.20 9.14 1.46
N ASP A 405 -17.08 9.09 0.13
CA ASP A 405 -15.91 8.55 -0.61
C ASP A 405 -15.42 7.19 -0.10
N TRP A 406 -16.33 6.22 0.05
CA TRP A 406 -15.91 4.84 0.31
C TRP A 406 -15.06 4.33 -0.85
N SER A 407 -14.04 3.54 -0.53
CA SER A 407 -13.23 2.91 -1.56
C SER A 407 -14.09 1.98 -2.44
N SER A 408 -13.81 1.96 -3.75
CA SER A 408 -14.64 1.26 -4.73
C SER A 408 -14.77 -0.25 -4.45
N ASN A 409 -13.70 -0.88 -3.97
CA ASN A 409 -13.72 -2.28 -3.52
C ASN A 409 -14.66 -2.50 -2.32
N ALA A 410 -14.71 -1.57 -1.36
CA ALA A 410 -15.63 -1.62 -0.23
C ALA A 410 -17.08 -1.57 -0.69
N ILE A 411 -17.41 -0.64 -1.60
CA ILE A 411 -18.76 -0.54 -2.18
C ILE A 411 -19.14 -1.84 -2.89
N ASN A 412 -18.29 -2.31 -3.80
CA ASN A 412 -18.58 -3.48 -4.62
C ASN A 412 -18.76 -4.76 -3.79
N ILE A 413 -17.87 -5.00 -2.82
CA ILE A 413 -17.95 -6.18 -1.95
C ILE A 413 -19.18 -6.10 -1.04
N THR A 414 -19.48 -4.92 -0.48
CA THR A 414 -20.65 -4.72 0.39
C THR A 414 -21.96 -4.96 -0.38
N ASN A 415 -22.09 -4.36 -1.57
CA ASN A 415 -23.27 -4.56 -2.42
C ASN A 415 -23.40 -6.02 -2.84
N GLY A 416 -22.30 -6.68 -3.22
CA GLY A 416 -22.32 -8.11 -3.53
C GLY A 416 -22.79 -8.98 -2.36
N TRP A 417 -22.43 -8.65 -1.11
CA TRP A 417 -22.95 -9.35 0.07
C TRP A 417 -24.46 -9.15 0.25
N ILE A 418 -24.93 -7.91 0.09
CA ILE A 418 -26.33 -7.54 0.26
C ILE A 418 -27.21 -8.11 -0.87
N GLU A 419 -26.74 -8.12 -2.11
CA GLU A 419 -27.47 -8.66 -3.27
C GLU A 419 -27.59 -10.18 -3.26
N ASN A 420 -26.61 -10.89 -2.69
CA ASN A 420 -26.64 -12.35 -2.52
C ASN A 420 -27.62 -12.82 -1.42
N GLY A 421 -28.26 -11.89 -0.70
CA GLY A 421 -29.15 -12.16 0.42
C GLY A 421 -28.38 -12.45 1.71
N LEU A 422 -28.56 -11.61 2.73
CA LEU A 422 -27.85 -11.79 3.99
C LEU A 422 -28.42 -12.99 4.76
N LYS A 423 -27.53 -13.88 5.23
CA LYS A 423 -27.88 -15.06 6.02
C LYS A 423 -27.59 -14.82 7.50
N PRO A 424 -28.31 -15.48 8.43
CA PRO A 424 -27.95 -15.44 9.85
C PRO A 424 -26.48 -15.84 10.06
N ARG A 425 -25.76 -15.11 10.91
CA ARG A 425 -24.33 -15.36 11.18
C ARG A 425 -24.11 -15.77 12.62
N CYS A 426 -23.49 -16.92 12.82
CA CYS A 426 -23.21 -17.48 14.14
C CYS A 426 -22.25 -16.57 14.93
N ILE A 427 -22.67 -16.11 16.10
CA ILE A 427 -21.91 -15.22 16.99
C ILE A 427 -21.36 -15.93 18.23
N THR A 428 -21.50 -17.25 18.36
CA THR A 428 -20.97 -18.02 19.50
C THR A 428 -20.04 -19.15 19.03
N ARG A 429 -19.08 -19.56 19.87
CA ARG A 429 -18.17 -20.67 19.64
C ARG A 429 -17.91 -21.47 20.91
N ASP A 430 -17.68 -22.77 20.74
CA ASP A 430 -17.23 -23.69 21.79
C ASP A 430 -15.72 -23.59 21.98
N LEU A 431 -15.27 -22.43 22.46
CA LEU A 431 -13.88 -22.17 22.81
C LEU A 431 -13.79 -21.74 24.27
N LYS A 432 -12.60 -21.89 24.87
CA LYS A 432 -12.34 -21.39 26.22
C LYS A 432 -11.73 -19.99 26.19
N TRP A 433 -10.95 -19.66 25.16
CA TRP A 433 -10.33 -18.35 24.99
C TRP A 433 -11.19 -17.39 24.15
N GLY A 434 -12.03 -16.62 24.85
CA GLY A 434 -12.92 -15.60 24.26
C GLY A 434 -13.78 -14.91 25.30
N THR A 435 -14.58 -13.93 24.87
CA THR A 435 -15.54 -13.23 25.73
C THR A 435 -16.71 -14.16 26.09
N PRO A 436 -17.03 -14.39 27.38
CA PRO A 436 -18.09 -15.32 27.77
C PRO A 436 -19.49 -14.80 27.39
N VAL A 437 -20.39 -15.72 27.01
CA VAL A 437 -21.77 -15.39 26.61
C VAL A 437 -22.67 -15.36 27.86
N PRO A 438 -23.35 -14.23 28.17
CA PRO A 438 -24.15 -14.09 29.38
C PRO A 438 -25.59 -14.62 29.15
N ARG A 439 -25.71 -15.92 28.88
CA ARG A 439 -26.99 -16.60 28.62
C ARG A 439 -26.98 -17.99 29.25
N GLU A 440 -28.11 -18.37 29.86
CA GLU A 440 -28.29 -19.71 30.42
C GLU A 440 -28.11 -20.79 29.33
N GLY A 441 -27.33 -21.83 29.63
CA GLY A 441 -26.99 -22.90 28.70
C GLY A 441 -25.82 -22.59 27.75
N TYR A 442 -25.16 -21.44 27.93
CA TYR A 442 -24.00 -21.00 27.15
C TYR A 442 -22.74 -20.81 28.01
N GLU A 443 -22.69 -21.38 29.21
CA GLU A 443 -21.62 -21.20 30.20
C GLU A 443 -20.24 -21.64 29.69
N ASP A 444 -20.21 -22.65 28.81
CA ASP A 444 -18.99 -23.18 28.19
C ASP A 444 -18.71 -22.59 26.80
N LYS A 445 -19.39 -21.50 26.42
CA LYS A 445 -19.26 -20.86 25.11
C LYS A 445 -18.77 -19.42 25.25
N VAL A 446 -18.08 -18.98 24.21
CA VAL A 446 -17.62 -17.59 24.06
C VAL A 446 -18.23 -16.97 22.82
N PHE A 447 -18.22 -15.65 22.75
CA PHE A 447 -18.52 -14.95 21.52
C PHE A 447 -17.50 -15.30 20.44
N TYR A 448 -18.00 -15.40 19.22
CA TYR A 448 -17.15 -15.60 18.07
C TYR A 448 -16.40 -14.31 17.75
N VAL A 449 -15.10 -14.41 17.47
CA VAL A 449 -14.22 -13.26 17.19
C VAL A 449 -14.76 -12.33 16.08
N TRP A 450 -15.54 -12.85 15.13
CA TRP A 450 -16.14 -12.04 14.06
C TRP A 450 -17.26 -11.11 14.56
N PHE A 451 -17.80 -11.37 15.75
CA PHE A 451 -18.79 -10.53 16.43
C PHE A 451 -18.12 -9.51 17.35
N ASP A 452 -17.19 -9.93 18.22
CA ASP A 452 -16.64 -9.06 19.27
C ASP A 452 -15.32 -8.34 18.89
N ALA A 453 -14.56 -8.78 17.88
CA ALA A 453 -13.34 -8.06 17.48
C ALA A 453 -13.60 -6.60 17.05
N PRO A 454 -14.65 -6.27 16.27
CA PRO A 454 -14.98 -4.88 15.98
C PRO A 454 -15.47 -4.09 17.21
N ILE A 455 -16.07 -4.76 18.20
CA ILE A 455 -16.41 -4.16 19.50
C ILE A 455 -15.13 -3.75 20.25
N GLY A 456 -14.02 -4.44 19.97
CA GLY A 456 -12.68 -4.10 20.40
C GLY A 456 -12.30 -2.62 20.19
N TYR A 457 -12.74 -1.97 19.11
CA TYR A 457 -12.46 -0.53 18.93
C TYR A 457 -13.08 0.33 20.04
N ILE A 458 -14.29 -0.03 20.46
CA ILE A 458 -15.05 0.66 21.51
C ILE A 458 -14.39 0.39 22.87
N SER A 459 -14.03 -0.86 23.16
CA SER A 459 -13.40 -1.22 24.44
C SER A 459 -11.99 -0.68 24.58
N ILE A 460 -11.21 -0.64 23.49
CA ILE A 460 -9.91 0.04 23.44
C ILE A 460 -10.08 1.53 23.78
N THR A 461 -11.10 2.20 23.21
CA THR A 461 -11.40 3.60 23.53
C THR A 461 -11.85 3.77 24.99
N ALA A 462 -12.61 2.82 25.53
CA ALA A 462 -13.02 2.80 26.94
C ALA A 462 -11.85 2.57 27.92
N ASN A 463 -10.76 1.97 27.45
CA ASN A 463 -9.51 1.86 28.21
C ASN A 463 -8.68 3.14 28.14
N TYR A 464 -8.76 3.86 27.03
CA TYR A 464 -8.15 5.17 26.86
C TYR A 464 -8.83 6.24 27.74
N THR A 465 -10.16 6.32 27.73
CA THR A 465 -10.94 7.32 28.48
C THR A 465 -12.22 6.74 29.10
N LYS A 466 -12.62 7.28 30.26
CA LYS A 466 -13.92 6.98 30.87
C LYS A 466 -15.09 7.55 30.06
N GLU A 467 -14.84 8.55 29.23
CA GLU A 467 -15.84 9.31 28.47
C GLU A 467 -15.99 8.81 27.03
N TRP A 468 -15.57 7.58 26.76
CA TRP A 468 -15.54 6.95 25.43
C TRP A 468 -16.87 7.00 24.67
N LYS A 469 -18.00 7.09 25.38
CA LYS A 469 -19.33 7.26 24.78
C LYS A 469 -19.45 8.55 23.98
N GLN A 470 -18.72 9.61 24.33
CA GLN A 470 -18.69 10.83 23.52
C GLN A 470 -18.15 10.57 22.11
N TRP A 471 -17.26 9.57 21.93
CA TRP A 471 -16.77 9.17 20.63
C TRP A 471 -17.68 8.16 19.92
N TRP A 472 -18.14 7.13 20.64
CA TRP A 472 -18.82 5.98 20.03
C TRP A 472 -20.36 6.02 20.09
N GLN A 473 -20.94 6.93 20.86
CA GLN A 473 -22.39 7.16 20.94
C GLN A 473 -22.74 8.62 20.62
N ASN A 474 -22.03 9.22 19.65
CA ASN A 474 -22.27 10.58 19.18
C ASN A 474 -22.14 10.70 17.65
N PRO A 475 -23.05 10.06 16.87
CA PRO A 475 -22.97 10.03 15.42
C PRO A 475 -23.17 11.40 14.75
N LYS A 476 -23.61 12.43 15.49
CA LYS A 476 -23.84 13.78 14.94
C LYS A 476 -22.57 14.61 14.88
N ASP A 477 -21.72 14.51 15.90
CA ASP A 477 -20.51 15.34 16.01
C ASP A 477 -19.21 14.59 15.70
N VAL A 478 -19.27 13.26 15.55
CA VAL A 478 -18.11 12.40 15.31
C VAL A 478 -18.19 11.76 13.92
N LYS A 479 -17.11 11.93 13.15
CA LYS A 479 -16.89 11.19 11.91
C LYS A 479 -15.93 10.03 12.17
N LEU A 480 -16.39 8.81 11.93
CA LEU A 480 -15.56 7.61 12.06
C LEU A 480 -14.95 7.26 10.70
N VAL A 481 -13.62 7.18 10.64
CA VAL A 481 -12.85 6.77 9.46
C VAL A 481 -12.13 5.46 9.76
N GLN A 482 -12.37 4.42 8.96
CA GLN A 482 -11.79 3.09 9.18
C GLN A 482 -10.86 2.67 8.03
N PHE A 483 -9.68 2.15 8.39
CA PHE A 483 -8.66 1.68 7.45
C PHE A 483 -8.44 0.18 7.60
N MET A 484 -8.49 -0.56 6.49
CA MET A 484 -8.34 -2.02 6.50
C MET A 484 -7.95 -2.61 5.13
N GLY A 485 -7.53 -3.87 5.12
CA GLY A 485 -7.45 -4.66 3.88
C GLY A 485 -8.83 -5.21 3.46
N LYS A 486 -8.97 -5.56 2.18
CA LYS A 486 -10.26 -5.99 1.58
C LYS A 486 -10.98 -7.14 2.30
N ASP A 487 -10.25 -8.04 2.95
CA ASP A 487 -10.84 -9.19 3.66
C ASP A 487 -11.71 -8.77 4.85
N ASN A 488 -11.45 -7.58 5.41
CA ASN A 488 -12.19 -7.05 6.56
C ASN A 488 -13.44 -6.27 6.16
N ILE A 489 -13.69 -6.03 4.86
CA ILE A 489 -14.82 -5.22 4.38
C ILE A 489 -16.16 -5.72 4.95
N PRO A 490 -16.56 -6.99 4.77
CA PRO A 490 -17.90 -7.43 5.20
C PRO A 490 -18.14 -7.27 6.70
N PHE A 491 -17.08 -7.33 7.51
CA PHE A 491 -17.21 -7.14 8.95
C PHE A 491 -17.55 -5.70 9.31
N HIS A 492 -16.98 -4.73 8.61
CA HIS A 492 -17.08 -3.31 8.94
C HIS A 492 -18.19 -2.61 8.17
N THR A 493 -18.68 -3.20 7.09
CA THR A 493 -19.77 -2.65 6.27
C THR A 493 -21.07 -3.43 6.37
N VAL A 494 -21.05 -4.66 6.90
CA VAL A 494 -22.26 -5.49 7.09
C VAL A 494 -22.40 -5.89 8.56
N ILE A 495 -21.52 -6.75 9.07
CA ILE A 495 -21.74 -7.42 10.37
C ILE A 495 -21.76 -6.43 11.54
N PHE A 496 -20.74 -5.58 11.66
CA PHE A 496 -20.64 -4.63 12.77
C PHE A 496 -21.68 -3.51 12.67
N PRO A 497 -21.91 -2.86 11.51
CA PRO A 497 -23.02 -1.92 11.39
C PRO A 497 -24.38 -2.54 11.70
N SER A 498 -24.68 -3.76 11.22
CA SER A 498 -25.92 -4.47 11.59
C SER A 498 -26.00 -4.74 13.09
N THR A 499 -24.89 -5.13 13.72
CA THR A 499 -24.79 -5.31 15.18
C THR A 499 -25.17 -4.02 15.89
N LEU A 500 -24.61 -2.87 15.49
CA LEU A 500 -24.91 -1.57 16.11
C LEU A 500 -26.35 -1.11 15.83
N ILE A 501 -26.84 -1.24 14.59
CA ILE A 501 -28.22 -0.93 14.20
C ILE A 501 -29.22 -1.73 15.03
N GLY A 502 -28.95 -3.03 15.22
CA GLY A 502 -29.83 -3.93 15.96
C GLY A 502 -30.00 -3.57 17.43
N THR A 503 -29.05 -2.84 18.04
CA THR A 503 -29.19 -2.40 19.44
C THR A 503 -30.19 -1.24 19.64
N ARG A 504 -30.54 -0.54 18.55
CA ARG A 504 -31.33 0.71 18.55
C ARG A 504 -30.70 1.89 19.31
N ASP A 505 -29.47 1.73 19.80
CA ASP A 505 -28.74 2.79 20.48
C ASP A 505 -28.05 3.73 19.47
N PRO A 506 -27.74 4.99 19.85
CA PRO A 506 -27.21 6.00 18.95
C PRO A 506 -25.70 5.82 18.70
N TRP A 507 -25.28 4.66 18.18
CA TRP A 507 -23.87 4.39 17.90
C TRP A 507 -23.34 5.19 16.70
N THR A 508 -22.12 5.73 16.88
CA THR A 508 -21.27 6.23 15.80
C THR A 508 -20.90 5.07 14.89
N LYS A 509 -21.42 5.08 13.66
CA LYS A 509 -21.09 4.12 12.61
C LYS A 509 -20.04 4.71 11.68
N VAL A 510 -19.38 3.85 10.89
CA VAL A 510 -18.35 4.29 9.94
C VAL A 510 -18.94 5.32 8.98
N THR A 511 -18.27 6.46 8.86
CA THR A 511 -18.61 7.51 7.91
C THR A 511 -17.84 7.27 6.61
N GLN A 512 -16.52 7.07 6.69
CA GLN A 512 -15.63 6.84 5.56
C GLN A 512 -14.82 5.58 5.77
N ILE A 513 -14.66 4.77 4.73
CA ILE A 513 -13.87 3.53 4.78
C ILE A 513 -12.83 3.52 3.66
N SER A 514 -11.57 3.30 4.04
CA SER A 514 -10.43 3.24 3.11
C SER A 514 -9.87 1.82 3.10
N CYS A 515 -10.28 1.03 2.10
CA CYS A 515 -9.85 -0.35 1.96
C CYS A 515 -8.79 -0.53 0.87
N THR A 516 -7.74 -1.29 1.17
CA THR A 516 -6.71 -1.63 0.19
C THR A 516 -6.85 -3.04 -0.36
N GLU A 517 -6.36 -3.22 -1.58
CA GLU A 517 -6.01 -4.51 -2.17
C GLU A 517 -4.73 -5.07 -1.51
N TYR A 518 -4.20 -6.20 -2.01
CA TYR A 518 -3.02 -6.81 -1.41
C TYR A 518 -1.71 -6.15 -1.87
N LEU A 519 -0.74 -6.14 -0.97
CA LEU A 519 0.67 -5.98 -1.31
C LEU A 519 1.29 -7.37 -1.42
N ASN A 520 1.75 -7.71 -2.61
CA ASN A 520 2.55 -8.90 -2.92
C ASN A 520 4.04 -8.59 -2.68
N TYR A 521 4.87 -9.63 -2.67
CA TYR A 521 6.31 -9.51 -2.48
C TYR A 521 7.04 -10.16 -3.65
N GLU A 522 7.77 -9.34 -4.41
CA GLU A 522 8.39 -9.73 -5.68
C GLU A 522 7.34 -10.41 -6.59
N ASP A 523 7.67 -11.55 -7.19
CA ASP A 523 6.77 -12.33 -8.05
C ASP A 523 5.75 -13.20 -7.27
N GLY A 524 5.71 -13.08 -5.94
CA GLY A 524 4.95 -13.99 -5.07
C GLY A 524 4.24 -13.31 -3.90
N LYS A 525 3.89 -14.11 -2.89
CA LYS A 525 3.23 -13.66 -1.65
C LYS A 525 4.20 -13.71 -0.48
N PHE A 526 3.95 -12.87 0.53
CA PHE A 526 4.59 -13.03 1.84
C PHE A 526 4.33 -14.42 2.40
N SER A 527 5.37 -15.10 2.88
CA SER A 527 5.27 -16.45 3.42
C SER A 527 6.21 -16.64 4.60
N LYS A 528 5.63 -16.73 5.80
CA LYS A 528 6.39 -16.97 7.04
C LYS A 528 7.03 -18.35 7.07
N SER A 529 6.33 -19.38 6.56
CA SER A 529 6.83 -20.76 6.55
C SER A 529 8.01 -20.94 5.60
N GLN A 530 8.03 -20.21 4.47
CA GLN A 530 9.12 -20.25 3.49
C GLN A 530 10.21 -19.19 3.76
N GLY A 531 9.98 -18.28 4.71
CA GLY A 531 10.88 -17.16 4.98
C GLY A 531 10.93 -16.13 3.85
N THR A 532 9.87 -16.04 3.04
CA THR A 532 9.78 -15.13 1.88
C THR A 532 9.09 -13.83 2.29
N GLY A 533 9.75 -12.70 2.04
CA GLY A 533 9.25 -11.37 2.34
C GLY A 533 9.82 -10.74 3.59
N VAL A 534 9.62 -9.43 3.71
CA VAL A 534 10.07 -8.63 4.87
C VAL A 534 8.98 -8.58 5.92
N PHE A 535 9.30 -9.02 7.14
CA PHE A 535 8.45 -8.86 8.31
C PHE A 535 8.85 -7.60 9.10
N GLY A 536 7.89 -7.02 9.83
CA GLY A 536 8.08 -5.72 10.46
C GLY A 536 9.20 -5.68 11.51
N ASP A 537 9.44 -6.81 12.19
CA ASP A 537 10.54 -6.98 13.14
C ASP A 537 11.92 -7.08 12.47
N GLN A 538 11.96 -7.44 11.19
CA GLN A 538 13.18 -7.57 10.39
C GLN A 538 13.52 -6.30 9.61
N ALA A 539 12.53 -5.43 9.34
CA ALA A 539 12.74 -4.18 8.60
C ALA A 539 13.78 -3.28 9.28
N LYS A 540 13.78 -3.24 10.62
CA LYS A 540 14.76 -2.50 11.43
C LYS A 540 16.19 -3.02 11.36
N ASP A 541 16.35 -4.29 10.98
CA ASP A 541 17.67 -4.92 10.82
C ASP A 541 18.27 -4.62 9.45
N THR A 542 17.58 -3.83 8.63
CA THR A 542 18.12 -3.25 7.40
C THR A 542 18.76 -1.90 7.69
N ASN A 543 19.73 -1.48 6.89
CA ASN A 543 20.28 -0.12 6.98
C ASN A 543 19.37 0.94 6.31
N VAL A 544 18.11 0.59 6.04
CA VAL A 544 17.11 1.46 5.39
C VAL A 544 16.25 2.11 6.49
N PRO A 545 16.26 3.45 6.62
CA PRO A 545 15.45 4.16 7.61
C PRO A 545 13.95 3.97 7.42
N SER A 546 13.17 4.04 8.51
CA SER A 546 11.71 3.86 8.50
C SER A 546 11.00 4.81 7.53
N GLU A 547 11.42 6.07 7.43
CA GLU A 547 10.86 7.05 6.48
C GLU A 547 10.95 6.61 5.01
N VAL A 548 12.01 5.89 4.62
CA VAL A 548 12.18 5.36 3.25
C VAL A 548 11.20 4.21 3.01
N TRP A 549 11.01 3.34 4.01
CA TRP A 549 9.99 2.29 3.96
C TRP A 549 8.59 2.87 3.84
N ARG A 550 8.25 3.86 4.68
CA ARG A 550 6.95 4.54 4.64
C ARG A 550 6.69 5.15 3.28
N PHE A 551 7.64 5.94 2.75
CA PHE A 551 7.55 6.55 1.43
C PHE A 551 7.30 5.51 0.34
N TYR A 552 8.10 4.45 0.30
CA TYR A 552 7.99 3.43 -0.73
C TYR A 552 6.64 2.72 -0.70
N LEU A 553 6.23 2.25 0.48
CA LEU A 553 4.96 1.55 0.65
C LEU A 553 3.77 2.45 0.30
N LEU A 554 3.80 3.74 0.65
CA LEU A 554 2.75 4.70 0.33
C LEU A 554 2.73 5.08 -1.17
N SER A 555 3.90 5.19 -1.80
CA SER A 555 4.01 5.41 -3.24
C SER A 555 3.43 4.25 -4.06
N ASN A 556 3.46 3.05 -3.48
CA ASN A 556 2.93 1.82 -4.06
C ASN A 556 1.67 1.32 -3.35
N ARG A 557 0.96 2.17 -2.58
CA ARG A 557 -0.24 1.77 -1.84
C ARG A 557 -1.25 1.08 -2.77
N PRO A 558 -1.72 -0.14 -2.45
CA PRO A 558 -2.64 -0.91 -3.30
C PRO A 558 -4.09 -0.40 -3.18
N GLU A 559 -4.40 0.74 -3.78
CA GLU A 559 -5.73 1.36 -3.67
C GLU A 559 -6.76 0.76 -4.63
N GLN A 560 -6.38 0.53 -5.89
CA GLN A 560 -7.30 0.09 -6.96
C GLN A 560 -7.08 -1.37 -7.38
N SER A 561 -5.85 -1.86 -7.24
CA SER A 561 -5.43 -3.21 -7.60
C SER A 561 -4.33 -3.66 -6.67
N ASP A 562 -4.07 -4.97 -6.65
CA ASP A 562 -2.89 -5.50 -5.98
C ASP A 562 -1.63 -4.77 -6.49
N SER A 563 -0.66 -4.60 -5.59
CA SER A 563 0.66 -4.04 -5.87
C SER A 563 1.72 -5.07 -5.46
N ALA A 564 2.97 -4.85 -5.83
CA ALA A 564 4.08 -5.71 -5.41
C ALA A 564 5.26 -4.87 -4.94
N PHE A 565 5.90 -5.34 -3.87
CA PHE A 565 7.15 -4.79 -3.37
C PHE A 565 8.33 -5.36 -4.20
N TYR A 566 9.22 -4.49 -4.66
CA TYR A 566 10.48 -4.88 -5.31
C TYR A 566 11.66 -4.12 -4.70
N TRP A 567 12.76 -4.83 -4.39
CA TRP A 567 13.95 -4.19 -3.83
C TRP A 567 14.63 -3.20 -4.78
N GLU A 568 14.67 -3.50 -6.07
CA GLU A 568 15.19 -2.60 -7.10
C GLU A 568 14.36 -1.31 -7.17
N ASP A 569 13.03 -1.43 -7.15
CA ASP A 569 12.13 -0.27 -7.19
C ASP A 569 12.25 0.57 -5.91
N LEU A 570 12.41 -0.05 -4.73
CA LEU A 570 12.74 0.67 -3.49
C LEU A 570 13.99 1.53 -3.64
N ALA A 571 15.07 0.94 -4.19
CA ALA A 571 16.32 1.65 -4.39
C ALA A 571 16.20 2.75 -5.45
N GLU A 572 15.47 2.52 -6.54
CA GLU A 572 15.21 3.53 -7.57
C GLU A 572 14.42 4.71 -7.00
N LYS A 573 13.35 4.46 -6.24
CA LYS A 573 12.53 5.48 -5.58
C LYS A 573 13.34 6.28 -4.58
N ASN A 574 14.12 5.63 -3.72
CA ASN A 574 15.01 6.32 -2.81
C ASN A 574 16.06 7.16 -3.54
N ASN A 575 16.77 6.57 -4.50
CA ASN A 575 17.92 7.22 -5.13
C ASN A 575 17.51 8.34 -6.09
N ASN A 576 16.37 8.24 -6.76
CA ASN A 576 15.95 9.20 -7.78
C ASN A 576 14.90 10.19 -7.27
N GLU A 577 13.95 9.76 -6.45
CA GLU A 577 12.87 10.64 -5.98
C GLU A 577 13.20 11.28 -4.63
N LEU A 578 13.68 10.50 -3.66
CA LEU A 578 14.06 11.06 -2.36
C LEU A 578 15.39 11.80 -2.43
N LEU A 579 16.48 11.13 -2.83
CA LEU A 579 17.83 11.71 -2.78
C LEU A 579 18.04 12.81 -3.83
N LYS A 580 17.77 12.53 -5.12
CA LYS A 580 18.08 13.46 -6.23
C LYS A 580 17.04 14.56 -6.46
N ASN A 581 15.82 14.42 -5.92
CA ASN A 581 14.76 15.41 -6.09
C ASN A 581 14.45 16.10 -4.74
N LEU A 582 13.75 15.42 -3.82
CA LEU A 582 13.31 16.03 -2.55
C LEU A 582 14.47 16.51 -1.68
N GLY A 583 15.39 15.61 -1.33
CA GLY A 583 16.56 15.91 -0.52
C GLY A 583 17.50 16.89 -1.19
N ASN A 584 17.65 16.83 -2.51
CA ASN A 584 18.48 17.76 -3.28
C ASN A 584 17.93 19.19 -3.24
N PHE A 585 16.61 19.39 -3.34
CA PHE A 585 15.99 20.71 -3.22
C PHE A 585 16.30 21.33 -1.86
N VAL A 586 15.96 20.61 -0.78
CA VAL A 586 16.19 21.07 0.60
C VAL A 586 17.68 21.37 0.81
N HIS A 587 18.55 20.45 0.42
CA HIS A 587 19.99 20.62 0.58
C HIS A 587 20.51 21.84 -0.20
N ARG A 588 20.14 22.03 -1.47
CA ARG A 588 20.60 23.16 -2.28
C ARG A 588 20.13 24.49 -1.69
N CYS A 589 18.85 24.57 -1.31
CA CYS A 589 18.26 25.76 -0.71
C CYS A 589 18.99 26.14 0.59
N LEU A 590 19.00 25.24 1.56
CA LEU A 590 19.53 25.53 2.88
C LEU A 590 21.06 25.67 2.88
N SER A 591 21.78 24.90 2.05
CA SER A 591 23.24 25.08 1.89
C SER A 591 23.59 26.42 1.28
N PHE A 592 22.77 26.95 0.37
CA PHE A 592 23.04 28.26 -0.21
C PHE A 592 22.87 29.35 0.84
N VAL A 593 21.79 29.33 1.61
CA VAL A 593 21.57 30.26 2.73
C VAL A 593 22.68 30.13 3.78
N TYR A 594 23.03 28.90 4.19
CA TYR A 594 24.08 28.67 5.19
C TYR A 594 25.43 29.21 4.75
N ASN A 595 25.86 28.93 3.52
CA ASN A 595 27.21 29.25 3.06
C ASN A 595 27.36 30.64 2.43
N ARG A 596 26.26 31.25 1.94
CA ARG A 596 26.30 32.51 1.18
C ARG A 596 25.53 33.65 1.83
N MET A 597 24.65 33.37 2.79
CA MET A 597 23.81 34.36 3.48
C MET A 597 24.02 34.33 5.00
N ASP A 598 25.23 33.98 5.45
CA ASP A 598 25.61 33.93 6.88
C ASP A 598 24.61 33.13 7.76
N ALA A 599 24.14 31.99 7.23
CA ALA A 599 23.12 31.15 7.86
C ALA A 599 21.86 31.89 8.33
N THR A 600 21.53 33.01 7.68
CA THR A 600 20.44 33.89 8.05
C THR A 600 19.50 34.06 6.86
N VAL A 601 18.20 33.91 7.09
CA VAL A 601 17.18 34.10 6.05
C VAL A 601 17.21 35.56 5.60
N PRO A 602 17.50 35.85 4.33
CA PRO A 602 17.64 37.24 3.86
C PRO A 602 16.29 37.96 3.78
N PRO A 603 16.28 39.31 3.72
CA PRO A 603 15.07 40.08 3.47
C PRO A 603 14.39 39.70 2.14
N CYS A 604 13.07 39.83 2.11
CA CYS A 604 12.26 39.65 0.91
C CYS A 604 11.98 41.02 0.28
N GLY A 605 12.59 41.29 -0.89
CA GLY A 605 12.29 42.45 -1.71
C GLY A 605 11.05 42.25 -2.58
N ALA A 606 10.96 42.97 -3.70
CA ALA A 606 9.84 42.83 -4.62
C ALA A 606 9.80 41.43 -5.26
N LYS A 607 8.63 40.77 -5.21
CA LYS A 607 8.38 39.50 -5.90
C LYS A 607 8.10 39.77 -7.38
N THR A 608 8.81 39.06 -8.25
CA THR A 608 8.62 39.17 -9.71
C THR A 608 7.50 38.24 -10.18
N GLU A 609 7.17 38.29 -11.47
CA GLU A 609 6.24 37.35 -12.11
C GLU A 609 6.64 35.88 -11.87
N ARG A 610 7.95 35.59 -11.74
CA ARG A 610 8.45 34.23 -11.44
C ARG A 610 7.97 33.73 -10.07
N GLU A 611 8.10 34.56 -9.03
CA GLU A 611 7.64 34.21 -7.68
C GLU A 611 6.12 34.11 -7.62
N GLN A 612 5.40 35.01 -8.30
CA GLN A 612 3.93 34.98 -8.36
C GLN A 612 3.42 33.68 -9.00
N LYS A 613 3.97 33.29 -10.16
CA LYS A 613 3.65 32.02 -10.84
C LYS A 613 3.95 30.79 -9.98
N LEU A 614 5.05 30.82 -9.22
CA LEU A 614 5.36 29.74 -8.29
C LEU A 614 4.30 29.64 -7.20
N ILE A 615 3.95 30.76 -6.56
CA ILE A 615 2.98 30.80 -5.46
C ILE A 615 1.61 30.29 -5.95
N GLU A 616 1.16 30.73 -7.12
CA GLU A 616 -0.07 30.25 -7.76
C GLU A 616 -0.04 28.74 -7.98
N ALA A 617 1.01 28.22 -8.62
CA ALA A 617 1.15 26.79 -8.89
C ALA A 617 1.24 25.93 -7.61
N VAL A 618 1.91 26.44 -6.56
CA VAL A 618 1.99 25.78 -5.26
C VAL A 618 0.61 25.75 -4.61
N ASN A 619 -0.15 26.86 -4.63
CA ASN A 619 -1.49 26.92 -4.07
C ASN A 619 -2.45 25.95 -4.77
N GLU A 620 -2.45 25.90 -6.10
CA GLU A 620 -3.25 24.94 -6.86
C GLU A 620 -2.89 23.47 -6.53
N THR A 621 -1.60 23.20 -6.31
CA THR A 621 -1.13 21.86 -5.97
C THR A 621 -1.47 21.49 -4.53
N LEU A 622 -1.39 22.45 -3.60
CA LEU A 622 -1.73 22.29 -2.20
C LEU A 622 -3.24 22.03 -2.01
N GLN A 623 -4.08 22.69 -2.80
CA GLN A 623 -5.52 22.39 -2.83
C GLN A 623 -5.77 20.92 -3.22
N LYS A 624 -5.16 20.44 -4.32
CA LYS A 624 -5.27 19.04 -4.77
C LYS A 624 -4.73 18.05 -3.74
N TYR A 625 -3.66 18.41 -3.03
CA TYR A 625 -3.14 17.64 -1.90
C TYR A 625 -4.18 17.52 -0.78
N ASN A 626 -4.74 18.65 -0.33
CA ASN A 626 -5.71 18.69 0.76
C ASN A 626 -7.00 17.92 0.42
N GLU A 627 -7.50 18.05 -0.81
CA GLU A 627 -8.65 17.29 -1.33
C GLU A 627 -8.37 15.79 -1.32
N ALA A 628 -7.23 15.36 -1.88
CA ALA A 628 -6.85 13.95 -1.91
C ALA A 628 -6.68 13.35 -0.51
N MET A 629 -6.07 14.10 0.42
CA MET A 629 -5.84 13.63 1.78
C MET A 629 -7.13 13.52 2.60
N MET A 630 -8.04 14.49 2.51
CA MET A 630 -9.37 14.39 3.13
C MET A 630 -10.18 13.22 2.56
N GLY A 631 -10.08 12.95 1.26
CA GLY A 631 -10.71 11.79 0.60
C GLY A 631 -10.03 10.44 0.88
N THR A 632 -8.97 10.40 1.70
CA THR A 632 -8.14 9.20 1.96
C THR A 632 -7.47 8.61 0.70
N HIS A 633 -7.28 9.42 -0.35
CA HIS A 633 -6.52 9.08 -1.56
C HIS A 633 -5.01 9.30 -1.33
N LEU A 634 -4.45 8.53 -0.38
CA LEU A 634 -3.11 8.76 0.16
C LEU A 634 -2.01 8.68 -0.89
N LYS A 635 -2.13 7.78 -1.88
CA LYS A 635 -1.18 7.70 -3.00
C LYS A 635 -1.18 8.97 -3.86
N ALA A 636 -2.36 9.54 -4.09
CA ALA A 636 -2.50 10.81 -4.81
C ALA A 636 -1.98 11.99 -3.97
N GLY A 637 -2.26 12.00 -2.66
CA GLY A 637 -1.69 12.97 -1.73
C GLY A 637 -0.16 13.00 -1.78
N LEU A 638 0.50 11.84 -1.69
CA LEU A 638 1.96 11.76 -1.80
C LEU A 638 2.48 12.28 -3.15
N LYS A 639 1.78 11.96 -4.25
CA LYS A 639 2.13 12.48 -5.58
C LYS A 639 2.09 14.01 -5.61
N TRP A 640 1.07 14.64 -5.03
CA TRP A 640 0.96 16.10 -4.99
C TRP A 640 2.00 16.73 -4.06
N ALA A 641 2.36 16.09 -2.94
CA ALA A 641 3.49 16.53 -2.11
C ALA A 641 4.81 16.52 -2.89
N MET A 642 5.08 15.45 -3.64
CA MET A 642 6.26 15.36 -4.52
C MET A 642 6.24 16.41 -5.64
N GLU A 643 5.06 16.79 -6.13
CA GLU A 643 4.91 17.84 -7.14
C GLU A 643 5.29 19.23 -6.58
N ILE A 644 4.93 19.54 -5.34
CA ILE A 644 5.37 20.78 -4.67
C ILE A 644 6.90 20.84 -4.60
N SER A 645 7.56 19.73 -4.26
CA SER A 645 9.03 19.64 -4.30
C SER A 645 9.60 19.80 -5.71
N ARG A 646 8.91 19.31 -6.74
CA ARG A 646 9.33 19.47 -8.14
C ARG A 646 9.26 20.94 -8.56
N LEU A 647 8.20 21.65 -8.19
CA LEU A 647 8.04 23.09 -8.43
C LEU A 647 9.18 23.89 -7.77
N GLY A 648 9.57 23.54 -6.54
CA GLY A 648 10.71 24.15 -5.86
C GLY A 648 12.04 23.94 -6.59
N ASN A 649 12.33 22.72 -7.04
CA ASN A 649 13.54 22.44 -7.84
C ASN A 649 13.57 23.24 -9.13
N GLN A 650 12.42 23.31 -9.83
CA GLN A 650 12.29 24.10 -11.06
C GLN A 650 12.53 25.60 -10.77
N TYR A 651 11.91 26.13 -9.72
CA TYR A 651 12.11 27.51 -9.29
C TYR A 651 13.57 27.86 -9.05
N LEU A 652 14.30 27.07 -8.25
CA LEU A 652 15.73 27.34 -7.99
C LEU A 652 16.58 27.23 -9.26
N GLN A 653 16.20 26.37 -10.20
CA GLN A 653 16.92 26.20 -11.46
C GLN A 653 16.69 27.38 -12.41
N ASP A 654 15.46 27.90 -12.47
CA ASP A 654 15.10 29.03 -13.32
C ASP A 654 15.57 30.36 -12.72
N ALA A 655 15.59 30.46 -11.39
CA ALA A 655 16.00 31.67 -10.68
C ALA A 655 17.52 31.84 -10.56
N GLU A 656 18.29 30.74 -10.65
CA GLU A 656 19.75 30.71 -10.55
C GLU A 656 20.35 31.65 -9.47
N PRO A 657 20.03 31.49 -8.17
CA PRO A 657 20.46 32.42 -7.13
C PRO A 657 21.99 32.59 -7.05
N TRP A 658 22.76 31.57 -7.42
CA TRP A 658 24.24 31.63 -7.49
C TRP A 658 24.77 32.57 -8.58
N THR A 659 23.99 32.80 -9.64
CA THR A 659 24.28 33.76 -10.70
C THR A 659 23.80 35.14 -10.27
N VAL A 660 22.53 35.23 -9.83
CA VAL A 660 21.87 36.48 -9.44
C VAL A 660 22.57 37.18 -8.28
N LEU A 661 23.16 36.45 -7.33
CA LEU A 661 23.93 37.02 -6.22
C LEU A 661 25.03 38.01 -6.67
N LYS A 662 25.59 37.82 -7.87
CA LYS A 662 26.67 38.67 -8.39
C LYS A 662 26.18 39.98 -8.99
N SER A 663 24.94 39.99 -9.49
CA SER A 663 24.37 41.13 -10.23
C SER A 663 23.32 41.89 -9.43
N ASP A 664 22.51 41.17 -8.64
CA ASP A 664 21.39 41.70 -7.87
C ASP A 664 21.25 40.93 -6.54
N PRO A 665 21.99 41.33 -5.50
CA PRO A 665 21.93 40.69 -4.19
C PRO A 665 20.56 40.77 -3.52
N GLU A 666 19.78 41.82 -3.77
CA GLU A 666 18.44 41.99 -3.20
C GLU A 666 17.48 40.96 -3.79
N GLN A 667 17.45 40.82 -5.12
CA GLN A 667 16.64 39.80 -5.77
C GLN A 667 17.08 38.37 -5.41
N CYS A 668 18.39 38.15 -5.22
CA CYS A 668 18.90 36.88 -4.69
C CYS A 668 18.33 36.59 -3.27
N GLY A 669 18.24 37.64 -2.44
CA GLY A 669 17.60 37.59 -1.13
C GLY A 669 16.14 37.14 -1.23
N THR A 670 15.34 37.79 -2.08
CA THR A 670 13.94 37.39 -2.35
C THR A 670 13.84 35.92 -2.77
N ILE A 671 14.72 35.46 -3.66
CA ILE A 671 14.72 34.06 -4.12
C ILE A 671 14.95 33.08 -2.97
N CYS A 672 15.94 33.37 -2.13
CA CYS A 672 16.27 32.53 -0.98
C CYS A 672 15.16 32.56 0.07
N TYR A 673 14.55 33.72 0.32
CA TYR A 673 13.45 33.87 1.27
C TYR A 673 12.25 32.99 0.88
N VAL A 674 11.82 33.06 -0.39
CA VAL A 674 10.72 32.24 -0.91
C VAL A 674 11.09 30.76 -0.87
N ALA A 675 12.32 30.40 -1.27
CA ALA A 675 12.77 29.01 -1.29
C ALA A 675 12.84 28.38 0.11
N VAL A 676 13.27 29.13 1.14
CA VAL A 676 13.29 28.64 2.54
C VAL A 676 11.88 28.40 3.05
N ASN A 677 10.95 29.32 2.78
CA ASN A 677 9.54 29.15 3.15
C ASN A 677 8.90 27.98 2.41
N LEU A 678 9.26 27.74 1.15
CA LEU A 678 8.81 26.56 0.42
C LEU A 678 9.38 25.25 1.00
N VAL A 679 10.64 25.25 1.46
CA VAL A 679 11.22 24.11 2.20
C VAL A 679 10.43 23.82 3.47
N TYR A 680 9.98 24.85 4.18
CA TYR A 680 9.13 24.70 5.36
C TYR A 680 7.76 24.11 5.03
N LEU A 681 7.07 24.62 3.99
CA LEU A 681 5.82 24.02 3.52
C LEU A 681 6.01 22.53 3.14
N ILE A 682 7.09 22.21 2.43
CA ILE A 682 7.44 20.83 2.08
C ILE A 682 7.60 19.96 3.33
N SER A 683 8.24 20.48 4.39
CA SER A 683 8.37 19.73 5.65
C SER A 683 7.01 19.39 6.27
N ASN A 684 6.02 20.29 6.18
CA ASN A 684 4.69 20.06 6.72
C ASN A 684 3.90 19.06 5.84
N VAL A 685 3.83 19.25 4.51
CA VAL A 685 3.05 18.32 3.65
C VAL A 685 3.62 16.90 3.58
N PHE A 686 4.90 16.72 3.91
CA PHE A 686 5.54 15.41 4.03
C PHE A 686 5.47 14.80 5.43
N GLU A 687 5.09 15.55 6.47
CA GLU A 687 5.02 15.01 7.84
C GLU A 687 4.12 13.79 7.94
N PRO A 688 2.93 13.75 7.31
CA PRO A 688 2.08 12.57 7.35
C PRO A 688 2.75 11.32 6.79
N PHE A 689 3.62 11.49 5.79
CA PHE A 689 4.24 10.39 5.04
C PHE A 689 5.59 9.97 5.62
N MET A 690 6.43 10.94 5.98
CA MET A 690 7.80 10.76 6.45
C MET A 690 8.10 11.70 7.63
N PRO A 691 7.59 11.41 8.84
CA PRO A 691 7.77 12.31 9.97
C PRO A 691 9.26 12.53 10.33
N GLY A 692 10.09 11.49 10.19
CA GLY A 692 11.55 11.59 10.35
C GLY A 692 12.25 12.51 9.34
N PHE A 693 11.72 12.64 8.12
CA PHE A 693 12.19 13.64 7.16
C PHE A 693 11.83 15.04 7.64
N SER A 694 10.59 15.25 8.06
CA SER A 694 10.12 16.55 8.57
C SER A 694 10.91 16.99 9.79
N ASP A 695 11.26 16.08 10.70
CA ASP A 695 12.10 16.36 11.88
C ASP A 695 13.48 16.88 11.46
N LYS A 696 14.12 16.23 10.47
CA LYS A 696 15.42 16.65 9.93
C LYS A 696 15.36 18.01 9.25
N VAL A 697 14.27 18.32 8.55
CA VAL A 697 14.10 19.62 7.88
C VAL A 697 13.83 20.72 8.89
N CYS A 698 12.90 20.52 9.82
CA CYS A 698 12.57 21.48 10.87
C CYS A 698 13.79 21.78 11.77
N TYR A 699 14.56 20.76 12.14
CA TYR A 699 15.83 20.94 12.84
C TYR A 699 16.80 21.83 12.03
N GLN A 700 17.00 21.56 10.74
CA GLN A 700 17.92 22.36 9.90
C GLN A 700 17.41 23.80 9.70
N LEU A 701 16.09 23.99 9.58
CA LEU A 701 15.46 25.30 9.55
C LEU A 701 15.53 26.02 10.91
N ASN A 702 15.86 25.32 12.00
CA ASN A 702 15.76 25.82 13.37
C ASN A 702 14.36 26.39 13.66
N PHE A 703 13.33 25.66 13.26
CA PHE A 703 11.93 26.09 13.36
C PHE A 703 11.06 24.92 13.83
N ASP A 704 9.99 25.19 14.57
CA ASP A 704 9.05 24.15 15.02
C ASP A 704 8.16 23.66 13.87
N HIS A 705 7.52 22.49 14.03
CA HIS A 705 6.63 21.97 12.99
C HIS A 705 5.40 22.87 12.81
N GLY A 706 5.00 23.06 11.56
CA GLY A 706 3.88 23.91 11.17
C GLY A 706 2.65 23.13 10.76
N LYS A 707 1.54 23.86 10.60
CA LYS A 707 0.29 23.28 10.07
C LYS A 707 0.45 23.05 8.57
N ILE A 708 -0.37 22.16 8.03
CA ILE A 708 -0.61 22.12 6.59
C ILE A 708 -1.63 23.24 6.28
N PRO A 709 -1.25 24.29 5.54
CA PRO A 709 -2.16 25.40 5.27
C PRO A 709 -3.05 25.11 4.06
N ASP A 710 -4.06 25.96 3.84
CA ASP A 710 -4.87 25.93 2.62
C ASP A 710 -4.18 26.65 1.45
N VAL A 711 -3.32 27.62 1.75
CA VAL A 711 -2.51 28.38 0.80
C VAL A 711 -1.06 28.49 1.30
N PHE A 712 -0.12 28.73 0.40
CA PHE A 712 1.29 28.90 0.74
C PHE A 712 1.50 30.19 1.55
N GLU A 713 2.00 30.01 2.76
CA GLU A 713 2.30 31.08 3.70
C GLU A 713 3.82 31.19 3.91
N GLU A 714 4.32 32.43 3.95
CA GLU A 714 5.72 32.73 4.22
C GLU A 714 5.93 32.95 5.72
N VAL A 715 5.99 31.85 6.48
CA VAL A 715 6.01 31.84 7.96
C VAL A 715 7.39 32.14 8.56
N ILE A 716 8.48 31.72 7.92
CA ILE A 716 9.84 31.92 8.41
C ILE A 716 10.28 33.37 8.09
N PRO A 717 10.51 34.22 9.11
CA PRO A 717 10.78 35.63 8.89
C PRO A 717 12.22 35.89 8.41
N ALA A 718 12.43 37.05 7.79
CA ALA A 718 13.76 37.55 7.49
C ALA A 718 14.55 37.77 8.80
N GLY A 719 15.86 37.52 8.77
CA GLY A 719 16.72 37.57 9.94
C GLY A 719 16.72 36.28 10.78
N HIS A 720 15.87 35.31 10.47
CA HIS A 720 15.87 34.00 11.16
C HIS A 720 17.17 33.22 10.88
N LYS A 721 17.77 32.64 11.92
CA LYS A 721 19.00 31.85 11.79
C LYS A 721 18.71 30.36 11.66
N ILE A 722 19.21 29.76 10.57
CA ILE A 722 19.11 28.32 10.33
C ILE A 722 20.28 27.57 10.98
N ASN A 723 20.07 26.28 11.24
CA ASN A 723 21.10 25.40 11.80
C ASN A 723 22.08 24.91 10.73
N LYS A 724 23.11 24.19 11.18
CA LYS A 724 24.06 23.51 10.28
C LYS A 724 23.34 22.48 9.41
N ILE A 725 23.70 22.46 8.13
CA ILE A 725 23.11 21.56 7.13
C ILE A 725 23.57 20.12 7.35
N LEU A 726 22.62 19.19 7.24
CA LEU A 726 22.78 17.77 7.46
C LEU A 726 22.36 16.96 6.23
N PRO A 727 22.98 15.80 5.98
CA PRO A 727 22.50 14.89 4.95
C PRO A 727 21.16 14.27 5.37
N ILE A 728 20.18 14.25 4.45
CA ILE A 728 18.81 13.78 4.74
C ILE A 728 18.64 12.31 4.36
N PHE A 729 18.94 11.97 3.10
CA PHE A 729 18.80 10.63 2.55
C PHE A 729 20.16 10.04 2.18
N LYS A 730 20.30 8.73 2.36
CA LYS A 730 21.47 7.95 1.94
C LYS A 730 21.13 7.19 0.66
N LYS A 731 22.07 7.09 -0.28
CA LYS A 731 21.94 6.21 -1.44
C LYS A 731 21.88 4.75 -1.00
N ILE A 732 20.97 3.97 -1.60
CA ILE A 732 20.95 2.50 -1.47
C ILE A 732 21.81 1.94 -2.60
N GLU A 733 22.87 1.21 -2.23
CA GLU A 733 23.82 0.66 -3.20
C GLU A 733 23.35 -0.69 -3.77
N PRO A 734 23.73 -1.06 -5.02
CA PRO A 734 23.35 -2.34 -5.63
C PRO A 734 23.73 -3.57 -4.80
N GLU A 735 24.84 -3.50 -4.07
CA GLU A 735 25.31 -4.59 -3.20
C GLU A 735 24.37 -4.77 -1.99
N GLU A 736 23.79 -3.69 -1.47
CA GLU A 736 22.78 -3.75 -0.40
C GLU A 736 21.50 -4.43 -0.93
N ILE A 737 21.06 -4.08 -2.15
CA ILE A 737 19.91 -4.71 -2.81
C ILE A 737 20.10 -6.22 -2.93
N LYS A 738 21.26 -6.65 -3.44
CA LYS A 738 21.58 -8.08 -3.58
C LYS A 738 21.51 -8.81 -2.25
N ALA A 739 22.15 -8.25 -1.20
CA ALA A 739 22.13 -8.84 0.13
C ALA A 739 20.71 -8.93 0.72
N TYR A 740 19.86 -7.93 0.47
CA TYR A 740 18.47 -7.96 0.91
C TYR A 740 17.65 -9.03 0.18
N ARG A 741 17.78 -9.14 -1.16
CA ARG A 741 17.09 -10.18 -1.93
C ARG A 741 17.48 -11.58 -1.50
N GLU A 742 18.77 -11.82 -1.23
CA GLU A 742 19.24 -13.11 -0.70
C GLU A 742 18.66 -13.39 0.70
N LYS A 743 18.63 -12.38 1.58
CA LYS A 743 18.11 -12.52 2.95
C LYS A 743 16.59 -12.78 3.00
N PHE A 744 15.82 -12.16 2.10
CA PHE A 744 14.36 -12.12 2.16
C PHE A 744 13.66 -12.85 0.99
N GLY A 745 14.41 -13.52 0.11
CA GLY A 745 13.88 -14.28 -1.02
C GLY A 745 13.22 -15.62 -0.64
N GLY A 746 13.44 -16.09 0.58
CA GLY A 746 13.01 -17.41 1.05
C GLY A 746 14.05 -18.51 0.78
N LYS A 747 13.79 -19.72 1.29
CA LYS A 747 14.66 -20.87 1.02
C LYS A 747 14.51 -21.29 -0.44
N SER A 748 15.60 -21.23 -1.21
CA SER A 748 15.67 -21.87 -2.52
C SER A 748 15.48 -23.37 -2.31
N ASN A 749 14.42 -23.96 -2.88
CA ASN A 749 14.30 -25.41 -3.00
C ASN A 749 15.28 -25.95 -4.03
#